data_AF-A0A1H4ERX7-F1
#
_entry.id   AF-A0A1H4ERX7-F1
#
_cell.length_a   1.000
_cell.length_b   1.000
_cell.length_c   1.000
_cell.angle_alpha   90.00
_cell.angle_beta   90.00
_cell.angle_gamma   90.00
#
_symmetry.space_group_name_H-M   'P 1'
#
loop_
_entity.id
_entity.type
_entity.pdbx_description
1 polymer ?
#
loop_
_entity_poly.entity_id
_entity_poly.type
_entity_poly.pdbx_seq_one_letter_code
_entity_poly.pdbx_strand_id
1 'polypeptide(L)'
;MKNIKGLLLAKCFLVLPSLLWAQDRIKQELETRKTGLPNGWTITPAGAQLQLGDLPLNLVISHNKKLAAVTNNGQSTQTIELIDIAQKKKVDSIVIAKSWYGLAFSSKDDLLYASGGHDNMIRIYGINKGKLSLNDSIVLGKPWPNKIGIAGLEIDDKIRKELYVVTREDKQLYVIDLLHKTIKTKIDLGAEGYTCKLSPDLKRLYVSVWGAKKLLVWDTDQGKVVQEIAVGSHPNEITFSRNGKWLYVANANDNSVSVINTAKGQVVETLNAALYPNAPSGSTSNGVALSDDGKTLYIANADNNCLAVFDVSQPGKSQSKGFIPVGWYPTNVKVVNKEILVTNGKGMSSMANPHGPNPTDRKEKVDRHAGDRNKPQEIQYIAGLFKGTLSFIDQPGPGVLSVYSQAVYRNTPYSKDKELNAEGEVGNPVPMKVGEPSPIKYIFYVIKENRTYDQVLGDLAQGNGDPNLCLFGEKITPNQHKIVRDFVLLDNFYVDAEVSADGHNWSMGAYATDYLEKTWPSSYGGRGGTYGGEGEREIANNRDGFIWDNAKRHNITYRSYGEFADDGKANVKSLEGHFATNYSGYDLSIADTTRFRQWKADFDELIKEGRVPQLTTLRFGNDHTEGMRAGKKTPYAHVADNDLAVGMFVDYISKSPVWKECVIFILEDDAQNGPDHVDAHRSPAYVISPYVKRKYVDHTMYSTSGMLRTIELILGMKPMTQFDAAAKPMWRAFTNTPDYTAFDHLPANVDLTERNPESGKLAQLSSKFDWSKEDAVPDLIFNEILWQGLKGESAPSPTRAAFLKVNSKKEEDDD
;
A
#
# COMPACT_ATOMS: atom_id res chain seq x y z
N MET A 1 4.43 -51.55 -47.23
CA MET A 1 4.93 -50.30 -46.59
C MET A 1 4.89 -49.17 -47.62
N LYS A 2 3.91 -48.25 -47.55
CA LYS A 2 3.88 -46.89 -48.16
C LYS A 2 2.42 -46.42 -48.19
N ASN A 3 1.96 -45.72 -47.14
CA ASN A 3 0.84 -44.74 -47.15
C ASN A 3 0.43 -44.23 -45.75
N ILE A 4 1.38 -44.05 -44.82
CA ILE A 4 1.08 -43.44 -43.49
C ILE A 4 1.98 -42.22 -43.18
N LYS A 5 2.77 -41.72 -44.15
CA LYS A 5 3.65 -40.54 -43.95
C LYS A 5 3.12 -39.22 -44.52
N GLY A 6 2.08 -39.24 -45.36
CA GLY A 6 1.55 -38.01 -46.01
C GLY A 6 0.54 -37.21 -45.19
N LEU A 7 -0.15 -37.83 -44.22
CA LEU A 7 -1.22 -37.17 -43.46
C LEU A 7 -0.73 -36.45 -42.18
N LEU A 8 0.50 -36.72 -41.73
CA LEU A 8 1.09 -36.05 -40.57
C LEU A 8 1.78 -34.72 -40.95
N LEU A 9 2.37 -34.59 -42.13
CA LEU A 9 3.07 -33.35 -42.53
C LEU A 9 2.12 -32.22 -42.94
N ALA A 10 0.96 -32.51 -43.55
CA ALA A 10 0.01 -31.47 -43.96
C ALA A 10 -0.76 -30.85 -42.78
N LYS A 11 -0.94 -31.58 -41.67
CA LYS A 11 -1.53 -31.02 -40.44
C LYS A 11 -0.55 -30.11 -39.67
N CYS A 12 0.76 -30.33 -39.77
CA CYS A 12 1.75 -29.47 -39.12
C CYS A 12 1.84 -28.07 -39.76
N PHE A 13 1.63 -27.94 -41.07
CA PHE A 13 1.73 -26.64 -41.76
C PHE A 13 0.53 -25.70 -41.58
N LEU A 14 -0.66 -26.22 -41.23
CA LEU A 14 -1.85 -25.39 -40.95
C LEU A 14 -2.04 -25.07 -39.46
N VAL A 15 -1.47 -25.87 -38.55
CA VAL A 15 -1.61 -25.67 -37.09
C VAL A 15 -0.63 -24.62 -36.55
N LEU A 16 0.59 -24.56 -37.09
CA LEU A 16 1.62 -23.59 -36.69
C LEU A 16 1.20 -22.12 -36.91
N PRO A 17 0.64 -21.72 -38.07
CA PRO A 17 0.12 -20.36 -38.26
C PRO A 17 -1.03 -20.06 -37.28
N SER A 18 -1.98 -20.99 -37.08
CA SER A 18 -3.14 -20.74 -36.22
C SER A 18 -2.79 -20.50 -34.73
N LEU A 19 -1.74 -21.17 -34.22
CA LEU A 19 -1.27 -21.01 -32.84
C LEU A 19 -0.57 -19.66 -32.61
N LEU A 20 0.26 -19.22 -33.57
CA LEU A 20 0.92 -17.92 -33.52
C LEU A 20 -0.10 -16.78 -33.55
N TRP A 21 -1.10 -16.88 -34.42
CA TRP A 21 -2.19 -15.89 -34.51
C TRP A 21 -3.02 -15.81 -33.23
N ALA A 22 -3.24 -16.93 -32.53
CA ALA A 22 -3.95 -16.93 -31.25
C ALA A 22 -3.14 -16.28 -30.13
N GLN A 23 -1.82 -16.51 -30.08
CA GLN A 23 -0.93 -15.87 -29.10
C GLN A 23 -0.83 -14.35 -29.34
N ASP A 24 -0.71 -13.93 -30.59
CA ASP A 24 -0.69 -12.50 -30.95
C ASP A 24 -2.00 -11.80 -30.59
N ARG A 25 -3.15 -12.47 -30.79
CA ARG A 25 -4.45 -11.92 -30.39
C ARG A 25 -4.55 -11.71 -28.88
N ILE A 26 -4.11 -12.67 -28.07
CA ILE A 26 -4.11 -12.55 -26.59
C ILE A 26 -3.17 -11.43 -26.16
N LYS A 27 -1.98 -11.34 -26.78
CA LYS A 27 -1.05 -10.24 -26.50
C LYS A 27 -1.69 -8.89 -26.80
N GLN A 28 -2.31 -8.72 -27.97
CA GLN A 28 -3.03 -7.49 -28.32
C GLN A 28 -4.15 -7.17 -27.32
N GLU A 29 -4.94 -8.17 -26.92
CA GLU A 29 -6.01 -8.00 -25.92
C GLU A 29 -5.45 -7.49 -24.57
N LEU A 30 -4.34 -8.05 -24.09
CA LEU A 30 -3.70 -7.59 -22.85
C LEU A 30 -3.20 -6.15 -22.98
N GLU A 31 -2.56 -5.80 -24.08
CA GLU A 31 -2.03 -4.44 -24.29
C GLU A 31 -3.17 -3.41 -24.43
N THR A 32 -4.37 -3.78 -24.90
CA THR A 32 -5.54 -2.86 -24.89
C THR A 32 -6.02 -2.51 -23.48
N ARG A 33 -5.69 -3.34 -22.49
CA ARG A 33 -6.06 -3.16 -21.07
C ARG A 33 -4.91 -2.60 -20.23
N LYS A 34 -3.84 -2.14 -20.87
CA LYS A 34 -2.66 -1.63 -20.17
C LYS A 34 -2.99 -0.34 -19.43
N THR A 35 -2.76 -0.34 -18.12
CA THR A 35 -2.91 0.83 -17.25
C THR A 35 -1.62 1.09 -16.49
N GLY A 36 -1.21 2.36 -16.39
CA GLY A 36 -0.10 2.78 -15.53
C GLY A 36 -0.53 3.00 -14.08
N LEU A 37 0.40 2.81 -13.15
CA LEU A 37 0.24 2.96 -11.71
C LEU A 37 1.16 4.07 -11.19
N PRO A 38 0.83 4.72 -10.05
CA PRO A 38 1.57 5.87 -9.50
C PRO A 38 3.02 5.54 -9.09
N ASN A 39 3.34 4.26 -8.87
CA ASN A 39 4.70 3.79 -8.60
C ASN A 39 5.54 3.53 -9.88
N GLY A 40 5.03 3.90 -11.06
CA GLY A 40 5.67 3.69 -12.36
C GLY A 40 5.51 2.29 -12.95
N TRP A 41 4.73 1.42 -12.32
CA TRP A 41 4.41 0.08 -12.83
C TRP A 41 3.21 0.13 -13.76
N THR A 42 2.92 -0.99 -14.43
CA THR A 42 1.69 -1.13 -15.23
C THR A 42 0.98 -2.44 -14.92
N ILE A 43 -0.30 -2.55 -15.29
CA ILE A 43 -1.06 -3.80 -15.23
C ILE A 43 -1.72 -4.10 -16.57
N THR A 44 -1.87 -5.39 -16.89
CA THR A 44 -2.58 -5.90 -18.08
C THR A 44 -3.43 -7.11 -17.68
N PRO A 45 -4.53 -6.91 -16.94
CA PRO A 45 -5.27 -8.00 -16.30
C PRO A 45 -5.87 -8.98 -17.31
N ALA A 46 -5.60 -10.27 -17.10
CA ALA A 46 -6.18 -11.36 -17.88
C ALA A 46 -7.64 -11.61 -17.50
N GLY A 47 -8.41 -12.18 -18.43
CA GLY A 47 -9.79 -12.60 -18.17
C GLY A 47 -10.79 -11.44 -18.02
N ALA A 48 -12.02 -11.78 -17.65
CA ALA A 48 -13.08 -10.79 -17.43
C ALA A 48 -12.96 -10.19 -16.03
N GLN A 49 -13.32 -8.91 -15.87
CA GLN A 49 -13.28 -8.21 -14.59
C GLN A 49 -14.70 -7.83 -14.15
N LEU A 50 -15.04 -8.14 -12.90
CA LEU A 50 -16.27 -7.70 -12.24
C LEU A 50 -15.90 -6.68 -11.16
N GLN A 51 -16.49 -5.48 -11.20
CA GLN A 51 -16.29 -4.47 -10.18
C GLN A 51 -16.85 -4.93 -8.82
N LEU A 52 -16.07 -4.73 -7.76
CA LEU A 52 -16.42 -4.97 -6.36
C LEU A 52 -16.34 -3.67 -5.54
N GLY A 53 -16.55 -3.77 -4.22
CA GLY A 53 -16.22 -2.72 -3.24
C GLY A 53 -14.71 -2.49 -3.08
N ASP A 54 -14.33 -1.61 -2.16
CA ASP A 54 -12.93 -1.32 -1.86
C ASP A 54 -12.29 -2.41 -0.99
N LEU A 55 -11.03 -2.74 -1.31
CA LEU A 55 -10.22 -3.75 -0.64
C LEU A 55 -10.98 -5.08 -0.36
N PRO A 56 -11.41 -5.82 -1.40
CA PRO A 56 -11.84 -7.21 -1.24
C PRO A 56 -10.69 -8.02 -0.64
N LEU A 57 -10.86 -8.55 0.58
CA LEU A 57 -9.77 -9.29 1.26
C LEU A 57 -9.92 -10.80 1.19
N ASN A 58 -11.15 -11.30 1.17
CA ASN A 58 -11.41 -12.73 1.16
C ASN A 58 -12.50 -13.08 0.16
N LEU A 59 -12.35 -14.25 -0.45
CA LEU A 59 -13.24 -14.85 -1.43
C LEU A 59 -13.49 -16.30 -1.00
N VAL A 60 -14.73 -16.64 -0.69
CA VAL A 60 -15.11 -18.02 -0.38
C VAL A 60 -16.12 -18.56 -1.37
N ILE A 61 -16.06 -19.85 -1.64
CA ILE A 61 -16.89 -20.55 -2.62
C ILE A 61 -17.88 -21.43 -1.86
N SER A 62 -19.15 -21.42 -2.28
CA SER A 62 -20.16 -22.32 -1.75
C SER A 62 -19.79 -23.78 -2.06
N HIS A 63 -20.19 -24.71 -1.20
CA HIS A 63 -19.86 -26.13 -1.34
C HIS A 63 -20.39 -26.72 -2.65
N ASN A 64 -21.55 -26.24 -3.12
CA ASN A 64 -22.13 -26.60 -4.40
C ASN A 64 -21.50 -25.91 -5.62
N LYS A 65 -20.48 -25.05 -5.41
CA LYS A 65 -19.73 -24.32 -6.45
C LYS A 65 -20.56 -23.38 -7.33
N LYS A 66 -21.75 -22.96 -6.89
CA LYS A 66 -22.61 -22.03 -7.64
C LYS A 66 -22.40 -20.58 -7.27
N LEU A 67 -22.10 -20.32 -6.00
CA LEU A 67 -21.97 -18.98 -5.45
C LEU A 67 -20.55 -18.74 -4.93
N ALA A 68 -20.12 -17.51 -5.05
CA ALA A 68 -18.97 -16.98 -4.33
C ALA A 68 -19.43 -15.83 -3.44
N ALA A 69 -18.81 -15.68 -2.26
CA ALA A 69 -19.00 -14.54 -1.40
C ALA A 69 -17.66 -13.81 -1.23
N VAL A 70 -17.71 -12.48 -1.32
CA VAL A 70 -16.56 -11.60 -1.11
C VAL A 70 -16.85 -10.66 0.04
N THR A 71 -15.86 -10.45 0.91
CA THR A 71 -15.89 -9.38 1.92
C THR A 71 -15.00 -8.23 1.43
N ASN A 72 -15.56 -7.03 1.33
CA ASN A 72 -14.89 -5.78 0.98
C ASN A 72 -14.65 -4.97 2.26
N ASN A 73 -13.39 -4.67 2.56
CA ASN A 73 -12.93 -4.26 3.90
C ASN A 73 -12.13 -2.95 3.85
N GLY A 74 -12.29 -2.17 2.78
CA GLY A 74 -11.58 -0.90 2.64
C GLY A 74 -12.07 0.15 3.63
N GLN A 75 -11.54 1.36 3.46
CA GLN A 75 -11.78 2.47 4.36
C GLN A 75 -13.22 3.01 4.19
N SER A 76 -13.78 2.94 2.98
CA SER A 76 -15.07 3.55 2.65
C SER A 76 -16.26 2.70 3.11
N THR A 77 -17.07 2.14 2.21
CA THR A 77 -18.22 1.31 2.58
C THR A 77 -17.85 -0.17 2.55
N GLN A 78 -17.81 -0.78 3.73
CA GLN A 78 -17.60 -2.21 3.84
C GLN A 78 -18.86 -2.98 3.45
N THR A 79 -18.69 -4.01 2.63
CA THR A 79 -19.80 -4.79 2.07
C THR A 79 -19.47 -6.28 2.02
N ILE A 80 -20.52 -7.09 2.04
CA ILE A 80 -20.46 -8.49 1.60
C ILE A 80 -21.19 -8.57 0.27
N GLU A 81 -20.52 -9.12 -0.74
CA GLU A 81 -21.07 -9.30 -2.08
C GLU A 81 -21.20 -10.77 -2.42
N LEU A 82 -22.38 -11.15 -2.92
CA LEU A 82 -22.67 -12.51 -3.36
C LEU A 82 -22.68 -12.56 -4.89
N ILE A 83 -22.01 -13.55 -5.45
CA ILE A 83 -21.68 -13.62 -6.88
C ILE A 83 -22.15 -14.98 -7.40
N ASP A 84 -22.89 -14.98 -8.51
CA ASP A 84 -23.15 -16.19 -9.29
C ASP A 84 -21.95 -16.44 -10.20
N ILE A 85 -21.28 -17.57 -9.98
CA ILE A 85 -20.02 -17.90 -10.65
C ILE A 85 -20.26 -18.16 -12.14
N ALA A 86 -21.30 -18.92 -12.47
CA ALA A 86 -21.59 -19.29 -13.85
C ALA A 86 -21.99 -18.08 -14.70
N GLN A 87 -22.73 -17.14 -14.09
CA GLN A 87 -23.18 -15.91 -14.75
C GLN A 87 -22.17 -14.77 -14.64
N LYS A 88 -21.08 -14.94 -13.88
CA LYS A 88 -20.02 -13.94 -13.62
C LYS A 88 -20.59 -12.59 -13.17
N LYS A 89 -21.63 -12.63 -12.32
CA LYS A 89 -22.35 -11.42 -11.92
C LYS A 89 -22.63 -11.39 -10.43
N LYS A 90 -22.62 -10.17 -9.88
CA LYS A 90 -23.11 -9.92 -8.53
C LYS A 90 -24.62 -10.17 -8.49
N VAL A 91 -25.06 -11.02 -7.58
CA VAL A 91 -26.48 -11.32 -7.33
C VAL A 91 -27.02 -10.59 -6.12
N ASP A 92 -26.17 -10.21 -5.17
CA ASP A 92 -26.54 -9.35 -4.05
C ASP A 92 -25.34 -8.61 -3.44
N SER A 93 -25.63 -7.55 -2.69
CA SER A 93 -24.66 -6.76 -1.93
C SER A 93 -25.31 -6.21 -0.68
N ILE A 94 -24.69 -6.44 0.48
CA ILE A 94 -25.16 -5.89 1.76
C ILE A 94 -24.04 -5.10 2.43
N VAL A 95 -24.38 -3.92 2.92
CA VAL A 95 -23.48 -3.11 3.75
C VAL A 95 -23.34 -3.77 5.12
N ILE A 96 -22.10 -3.87 5.59
CA ILE A 96 -21.75 -4.37 6.92
C ILE A 96 -21.02 -3.25 7.67
N ALA A 97 -21.38 -3.03 8.94
CA ALA A 97 -20.83 -1.91 9.72
C ALA A 97 -19.31 -2.01 9.89
N LYS A 98 -18.84 -3.21 10.23
CA LYS A 98 -17.42 -3.58 10.34
C LYS A 98 -17.26 -5.01 9.87
N SER A 99 -16.21 -5.25 9.14
CA SER A 99 -15.82 -6.53 8.56
C SER A 99 -14.32 -6.64 8.56
N TRP A 100 -13.88 -7.89 8.44
CA TRP A 100 -12.50 -8.23 8.19
C TRP A 100 -12.47 -9.54 7.39
N TYR A 101 -11.29 -10.15 7.28
CA TYR A 101 -11.04 -11.35 6.49
C TYR A 101 -12.04 -12.51 6.68
N GLY A 102 -12.52 -12.79 7.90
CA GLY A 102 -13.31 -13.99 8.20
C GLY A 102 -14.63 -14.09 7.43
N LEU A 103 -14.80 -15.17 6.67
CA LEU A 103 -15.98 -15.45 5.85
C LEU A 103 -16.11 -16.96 5.64
N ALA A 104 -17.30 -17.55 5.80
CA ALA A 104 -17.55 -18.97 5.54
C ALA A 104 -19.02 -19.29 5.26
N PHE A 105 -19.29 -20.16 4.27
CA PHE A 105 -20.62 -20.73 4.06
C PHE A 105 -20.90 -21.85 5.07
N SER A 106 -22.16 -22.02 5.47
CA SER A 106 -22.62 -23.25 6.13
C SER A 106 -22.45 -24.46 5.22
N SER A 107 -22.47 -25.66 5.80
CA SER A 107 -22.45 -26.94 5.08
C SER A 107 -23.53 -27.10 4.00
N LYS A 108 -24.65 -26.39 4.16
CA LYS A 108 -25.81 -26.44 3.26
C LYS A 108 -25.84 -25.29 2.27
N ASP A 109 -24.88 -24.37 2.35
CA ASP A 109 -24.83 -23.13 1.56
C ASP A 109 -26.05 -22.20 1.75
N ASP A 110 -26.78 -22.35 2.87
CA ASP A 110 -27.97 -21.57 3.21
C ASP A 110 -27.67 -20.42 4.19
N LEU A 111 -26.50 -20.44 4.84
CA LEU A 111 -26.01 -19.38 5.71
C LEU A 111 -24.61 -18.94 5.30
N LEU A 112 -24.27 -17.68 5.58
CA LEU A 112 -22.95 -17.10 5.44
C LEU A 112 -22.54 -16.44 6.76
N TYR A 113 -21.43 -16.90 7.33
CA TYR A 113 -20.81 -16.37 8.54
C TYR A 113 -19.75 -15.35 8.13
N ALA A 114 -19.80 -14.15 8.70
CA ALA A 114 -18.86 -13.08 8.40
C ALA A 114 -18.31 -12.44 9.67
N SER A 115 -17.01 -12.14 9.66
CA SER A 115 -16.35 -11.39 10.73
C SER A 115 -16.98 -10.00 10.86
N GLY A 116 -17.30 -9.60 12.08
CA GLY A 116 -17.63 -8.22 12.43
C GLY A 116 -16.41 -7.34 12.73
N GLY A 117 -15.19 -7.83 12.46
CA GLY A 117 -13.94 -7.14 12.82
C GLY A 117 -13.90 -6.75 14.30
N HIS A 118 -13.73 -5.46 14.58
CA HIS A 118 -13.70 -4.94 15.95
C HIS A 118 -15.10 -4.66 16.57
N ASP A 119 -16.20 -5.05 15.91
CA ASP A 119 -17.46 -5.23 16.62
C ASP A 119 -17.46 -6.48 17.50
N ASN A 120 -16.41 -7.31 17.38
CA ASN A 120 -16.16 -8.47 18.23
C ASN A 120 -17.34 -9.45 18.24
N MET A 121 -17.97 -9.62 17.07
CA MET A 121 -19.05 -10.57 16.83
C MET A 121 -18.97 -11.14 15.42
N ILE A 122 -19.51 -12.34 15.22
CA ILE A 122 -19.73 -12.94 13.90
C ILE A 122 -21.17 -12.65 13.49
N ARG A 123 -21.36 -12.19 12.25
CA ARG A 123 -22.67 -11.98 11.63
C ARG A 123 -23.05 -13.20 10.82
N ILE A 124 -24.31 -13.61 10.93
CA ILE A 124 -24.84 -14.78 10.23
C ILE A 124 -25.94 -14.28 9.30
N TYR A 125 -25.70 -14.40 8.00
CA TYR A 125 -26.63 -14.02 6.96
C TYR A 125 -27.31 -15.27 6.40
N GLY A 126 -28.63 -15.26 6.29
CA GLY A 126 -29.37 -16.24 5.51
C GLY A 126 -29.24 -15.96 4.01
N ILE A 127 -29.16 -17.02 3.21
CA ILE A 127 -29.12 -16.95 1.74
C ILE A 127 -30.42 -17.53 1.20
N ASN A 128 -31.26 -16.68 0.60
CA ASN A 128 -32.51 -17.12 -0.03
C ASN A 128 -32.62 -16.54 -1.43
N LYS A 129 -32.73 -17.42 -2.44
CA LYS A 129 -32.79 -17.05 -3.87
C LYS A 129 -31.70 -16.05 -4.28
N GLY A 130 -30.48 -16.25 -3.79
CA GLY A 130 -29.33 -15.41 -4.08
C GLY A 130 -29.33 -14.06 -3.36
N LYS A 131 -30.14 -13.87 -2.32
CA LYS A 131 -30.13 -12.66 -1.46
C LYS A 131 -29.67 -12.97 -0.05
N LEU A 132 -28.88 -12.06 0.51
CA LEU A 132 -28.38 -12.04 1.87
C LEU A 132 -29.35 -11.26 2.76
N SER A 133 -29.69 -11.84 3.90
CA SER A 133 -30.42 -11.15 4.97
C SER A 133 -29.78 -11.46 6.31
N LEU A 134 -29.46 -10.44 7.10
CA LEU A 134 -28.94 -10.65 8.45
C LEU A 134 -29.96 -11.45 9.26
N ASN A 135 -29.58 -12.66 9.66
CA ASN A 135 -30.44 -13.60 10.35
C ASN A 135 -30.10 -13.62 11.85
N ASP A 136 -28.82 -13.59 12.19
CA ASP A 136 -28.35 -13.84 13.54
C ASP A 136 -26.93 -13.30 13.78
N SER A 137 -26.44 -13.39 15.02
CA SER A 137 -25.06 -13.09 15.38
C SER A 137 -24.55 -13.92 16.55
N ILE A 138 -23.22 -14.04 16.65
CA ILE A 138 -22.52 -14.63 17.79
C ILE A 138 -21.57 -13.59 18.36
N VAL A 139 -21.77 -13.18 19.61
CA VAL A 139 -21.00 -12.12 20.27
C VAL A 139 -19.84 -12.72 21.06
N LEU A 140 -18.60 -12.30 20.77
CA LEU A 140 -17.39 -12.73 21.50
C LEU A 140 -17.02 -11.76 22.63
N GLY A 141 -17.43 -10.49 22.50
CA GLY A 141 -17.21 -9.46 23.50
C GLY A 141 -17.87 -8.14 23.11
N LYS A 142 -17.67 -7.12 23.94
CA LYS A 142 -18.08 -5.75 23.62
C LYS A 142 -17.32 -5.25 22.38
N PRO A 143 -17.85 -4.31 21.60
CA PRO A 143 -17.09 -3.67 20.51
C PRO A 143 -15.82 -2.97 20.99
N TRP A 144 -14.99 -2.52 20.04
CA TRP A 144 -13.85 -1.60 20.29
C TRP A 144 -14.23 -0.49 21.29
N PRO A 145 -13.39 -0.17 22.30
CA PRO A 145 -11.95 -0.48 22.45
C PRO A 145 -11.62 -1.83 23.12
N ASN A 146 -12.58 -2.75 23.28
CA ASN A 146 -12.26 -4.09 23.74
C ASN A 146 -11.43 -4.83 22.67
N LYS A 147 -10.19 -5.20 23.00
CA LYS A 147 -9.16 -5.65 22.07
C LYS A 147 -9.31 -7.12 21.66
N ILE A 148 -10.36 -7.47 20.89
CA ILE A 148 -10.46 -8.81 20.27
C ILE A 148 -10.08 -8.73 18.79
N GLY A 149 -10.88 -8.04 17.96
CA GLY A 149 -10.58 -7.86 16.54
C GLY A 149 -10.60 -9.17 15.76
N ILE A 150 -11.80 -9.59 15.34
CA ILE A 150 -12.01 -10.89 14.67
C ILE A 150 -11.34 -10.90 13.30
N ALA A 151 -10.44 -11.87 13.10
CA ALA A 151 -9.68 -12.09 11.88
C ALA A 151 -10.39 -13.11 10.96
N GLY A 152 -9.70 -14.18 10.58
CA GLY A 152 -10.26 -15.33 9.87
C GLY A 152 -11.10 -16.27 10.76
N LEU A 153 -11.97 -17.04 10.12
CA LEU A 153 -12.85 -18.02 10.77
C LEU A 153 -12.98 -19.28 9.91
N GLU A 154 -13.33 -20.40 10.54
CA GLU A 154 -13.57 -21.69 9.91
C GLU A 154 -14.70 -22.43 10.65
N ILE A 155 -15.54 -23.17 9.93
CA ILE A 155 -16.77 -23.77 10.48
C ILE A 155 -16.80 -25.30 10.33
N ASP A 156 -17.19 -26.01 11.39
CA ASP A 156 -17.64 -27.40 11.37
C ASP A 156 -19.06 -27.47 11.93
N ASP A 157 -20.04 -27.16 11.08
CA ASP A 157 -21.46 -27.27 11.39
C ASP A 157 -22.04 -28.65 11.04
N LYS A 158 -21.22 -29.62 10.62
CA LYS A 158 -21.67 -30.98 10.27
C LYS A 158 -21.50 -31.94 11.44
N ILE A 159 -20.28 -32.01 11.98
CA ILE A 159 -19.89 -33.03 12.96
C ILE A 159 -19.90 -32.43 14.35
N ARG A 160 -19.03 -31.44 14.62
CA ARG A 160 -18.83 -30.92 15.98
C ARG A 160 -19.79 -29.79 16.37
N LYS A 161 -20.42 -29.16 15.39
CA LYS A 161 -21.20 -27.92 15.59
C LYS A 161 -20.34 -26.84 16.23
N GLU A 162 -19.15 -26.62 15.67
CA GLU A 162 -18.17 -25.67 16.17
C GLU A 162 -17.82 -24.60 15.14
N LEU A 163 -17.54 -23.40 15.64
CA LEU A 163 -16.96 -22.30 14.88
C LEU A 163 -15.62 -21.92 15.51
N TYR A 164 -14.58 -21.89 14.68
CA TYR A 164 -13.23 -21.51 15.04
C TYR A 164 -12.98 -20.09 14.57
N VAL A 165 -12.49 -19.23 15.45
CA VAL A 165 -12.30 -17.80 15.16
C VAL A 165 -10.94 -17.35 15.64
N VAL A 166 -10.15 -16.80 14.72
CA VAL A 166 -8.82 -16.27 14.99
C VAL A 166 -8.93 -14.77 15.21
N THR A 167 -8.13 -14.21 16.11
CA THR A 167 -8.20 -12.79 16.46
C THR A 167 -6.83 -12.13 16.44
N ARG A 168 -6.80 -10.82 16.14
CA ARG A 168 -5.56 -10.04 16.01
C ARG A 168 -5.13 -9.41 17.32
N GLU A 169 -6.05 -8.75 18.02
CA GLU A 169 -5.70 -7.81 19.09
C GLU A 169 -5.45 -8.51 20.43
N ASP A 170 -6.26 -9.52 20.79
CA ASP A 170 -6.02 -10.38 21.96
C ASP A 170 -5.25 -11.66 21.61
N LYS A 171 -4.94 -11.88 20.33
CA LYS A 171 -4.05 -12.95 19.86
C LYS A 171 -4.56 -14.34 20.25
N GLN A 172 -5.85 -14.61 20.05
CA GLN A 172 -6.48 -15.87 20.47
C GLN A 172 -7.06 -16.68 19.31
N LEU A 173 -7.14 -18.00 19.51
CA LEU A 173 -8.12 -18.86 18.87
C LEU A 173 -9.32 -19.04 19.81
N TYR A 174 -10.50 -18.67 19.34
CA TYR A 174 -11.78 -18.93 19.99
C TYR A 174 -12.41 -20.19 19.38
N VAL A 175 -12.86 -21.11 20.22
CA VAL A 175 -13.70 -22.25 19.83
C VAL A 175 -15.10 -22.02 20.38
N ILE A 176 -16.10 -22.01 19.49
CA ILE A 176 -17.46 -21.62 19.80
C ILE A 176 -18.40 -22.79 19.52
N ASP A 177 -19.32 -23.05 20.46
CA ASP A 177 -20.45 -23.96 20.25
C ASP A 177 -21.51 -23.27 19.38
N LEU A 178 -21.80 -23.81 18.20
CA LEU A 178 -22.82 -23.26 17.30
C LEU A 178 -24.25 -23.48 17.80
N LEU A 179 -24.50 -24.51 18.63
CA LEU A 179 -25.84 -24.81 19.13
C LEU A 179 -26.24 -23.81 20.22
N HIS A 180 -25.32 -23.56 21.16
CA HIS A 180 -25.56 -22.69 22.30
C HIS A 180 -25.04 -21.26 22.11
N LYS A 181 -24.24 -21.02 21.04
CA LYS A 181 -23.56 -19.74 20.75
C LYS A 181 -22.66 -19.26 21.87
N THR A 182 -22.05 -20.19 22.60
CA THR A 182 -21.17 -19.92 23.72
C THR A 182 -19.71 -20.22 23.36
N ILE A 183 -18.80 -19.47 23.96
CA ILE A 183 -17.36 -19.74 23.85
C ILE A 183 -17.06 -20.99 24.67
N LYS A 184 -16.59 -22.07 24.02
CA LYS A 184 -16.13 -23.29 24.69
C LYS A 184 -14.74 -23.09 25.30
N THR A 185 -13.83 -22.49 24.54
CA THR A 185 -12.46 -22.24 24.99
C THR A 185 -11.78 -21.11 24.20
N LYS A 186 -10.74 -20.54 24.80
CA LYS A 186 -9.84 -19.55 24.21
C LYS A 186 -8.40 -20.03 24.37
N ILE A 187 -7.58 -19.81 23.34
CA ILE A 187 -6.21 -20.28 23.29
C ILE A 187 -5.31 -19.16 22.82
N ASP A 188 -4.26 -18.88 23.59
CA ASP A 188 -3.25 -17.90 23.24
C ASP A 188 -2.40 -18.38 22.06
N LEU A 189 -2.31 -17.54 21.03
CA LEU A 189 -1.49 -17.75 19.84
C LEU A 189 -0.06 -17.24 20.02
N GLY A 190 0.18 -16.39 21.02
CA GLY A 190 1.43 -15.69 21.29
C GLY A 190 1.69 -14.47 20.39
N ALA A 191 1.04 -14.39 19.22
CA ALA A 191 1.12 -13.27 18.29
C ALA A 191 -0.19 -13.13 17.49
N GLU A 192 -0.33 -12.02 16.76
CA GLU A 192 -1.51 -11.66 15.98
C GLU A 192 -1.88 -12.79 15.02
N GLY A 193 -3.12 -13.29 15.05
CA GLY A 193 -3.58 -14.33 14.14
C GLY A 193 -4.14 -13.78 12.83
N TYR A 194 -3.97 -14.50 11.72
CA TYR A 194 -4.54 -14.14 10.42
C TYR A 194 -5.81 -14.92 10.10
N THR A 195 -5.69 -16.25 9.96
CA THR A 195 -6.80 -17.14 9.61
C THR A 195 -6.56 -18.55 10.15
N CYS A 196 -7.56 -19.41 10.03
CA CYS A 196 -7.44 -20.85 10.31
C CYS A 196 -8.13 -21.70 9.24
N LYS A 197 -7.71 -22.96 9.11
CA LYS A 197 -8.28 -23.92 8.16
C LYS A 197 -8.35 -25.31 8.77
N LEU A 198 -9.51 -25.96 8.66
CA LEU A 198 -9.68 -27.35 9.07
C LEU A 198 -9.03 -28.28 8.03
N SER A 199 -8.36 -29.31 8.53
CA SER A 199 -7.95 -30.46 7.71
C SER A 199 -9.16 -31.17 7.12
N PRO A 200 -9.04 -31.84 5.95
CA PRO A 200 -10.18 -32.48 5.30
C PRO A 200 -10.91 -33.55 6.12
N ASP A 201 -10.23 -34.19 7.08
CA ASP A 201 -10.82 -35.16 8.01
C ASP A 201 -11.41 -34.51 9.28
N LEU A 202 -11.33 -33.17 9.36
CA LEU A 202 -11.78 -32.33 10.47
C LEU A 202 -11.12 -32.66 11.81
N LYS A 203 -9.98 -33.35 11.86
CA LYS A 203 -9.31 -33.73 13.13
C LYS A 203 -8.31 -32.70 13.63
N ARG A 204 -7.86 -31.84 12.73
CA ARG A 204 -6.87 -30.79 13.02
C ARG A 204 -7.29 -29.46 12.42
N LEU A 205 -7.11 -28.39 13.17
CA LEU A 205 -7.22 -27.02 12.71
C LEU A 205 -5.81 -26.41 12.64
N TYR A 206 -5.47 -25.80 11.51
CA TYR A 206 -4.20 -25.11 11.33
C TYR A 206 -4.44 -23.61 11.38
N VAL A 207 -3.72 -22.92 12.26
CA VAL A 207 -3.85 -21.48 12.50
C VAL A 207 -2.62 -20.76 11.98
N SER A 208 -2.81 -19.83 11.05
CA SER A 208 -1.79 -18.88 10.61
C SER A 208 -1.61 -17.80 11.66
N VAL A 209 -0.43 -17.75 12.28
CA VAL A 209 -0.09 -16.73 13.26
C VAL A 209 0.66 -15.61 12.55
N TRP A 210 -0.03 -14.59 12.07
CA TRP A 210 0.50 -13.52 11.24
C TRP A 210 1.77 -12.85 11.79
N GLY A 211 1.74 -12.50 13.08
CA GLY A 211 2.85 -11.86 13.79
C GLY A 211 3.98 -12.80 14.17
N ALA A 212 3.92 -14.07 13.74
CA ALA A 212 4.95 -15.06 13.98
C ALA A 212 5.24 -15.89 12.74
N LYS A 213 6.48 -16.38 12.60
CA LYS A 213 6.87 -17.21 11.45
C LYS A 213 6.43 -18.67 11.63
N LYS A 214 5.17 -18.92 12.03
CA LYS A 214 4.68 -20.26 12.39
C LYS A 214 3.19 -20.49 12.12
N LEU A 215 2.85 -21.78 11.96
CA LEU A 215 1.49 -22.29 12.16
C LEU A 215 1.36 -22.96 13.53
N LEU A 216 0.19 -22.83 14.14
CA LEU A 216 -0.22 -23.67 15.28
C LEU A 216 -1.20 -24.74 14.80
N VAL A 217 -0.99 -25.99 15.25
CA VAL A 217 -1.87 -27.12 14.94
C VAL A 217 -2.68 -27.48 16.18
N TRP A 218 -3.98 -27.26 16.10
CA TRP A 218 -4.96 -27.60 17.12
C TRP A 218 -5.57 -28.96 16.82
N ASP A 219 -5.53 -29.88 17.79
CA ASP A 219 -6.24 -31.14 17.72
C ASP A 219 -7.69 -30.93 18.20
N THR A 220 -8.65 -31.18 17.32
CA THR A 220 -10.07 -30.88 17.58
C THR A 220 -10.72 -31.84 18.57
N ASP A 221 -10.14 -33.04 18.75
CA ASP A 221 -10.68 -34.04 19.68
C ASP A 221 -10.09 -33.84 21.08
N GLN A 222 -8.79 -33.53 21.16
CA GLN A 222 -8.10 -33.27 22.41
C GLN A 222 -8.33 -31.86 22.96
N GLY A 223 -8.73 -30.93 22.11
CA GLY A 223 -8.95 -29.54 22.50
C GLY A 223 -7.67 -28.85 22.97
N LYS A 224 -6.55 -29.06 22.28
CA LYS A 224 -5.26 -28.40 22.58
C LYS A 224 -4.39 -28.23 21.34
N VAL A 225 -3.44 -27.29 21.41
CA VAL A 225 -2.35 -27.20 20.45
C VAL A 225 -1.43 -28.41 20.64
N VAL A 226 -1.17 -29.14 19.57
CA VAL A 226 -0.35 -30.36 19.58
C VAL A 226 0.97 -30.19 18.82
N GLN A 227 1.10 -29.14 18.01
CA GLN A 227 2.31 -28.90 17.22
C GLN A 227 2.42 -27.44 16.81
N GLU A 228 3.67 -26.95 16.73
CA GLU A 228 4.03 -25.72 16.02
C GLU A 228 4.84 -26.09 14.77
N ILE A 229 4.59 -25.40 13.66
CA ILE A 229 5.31 -25.62 12.40
C ILE A 229 5.92 -24.29 11.96
N ALA A 230 7.24 -24.21 11.93
CA ALA A 230 7.94 -23.03 11.41
C ALA A 230 7.69 -22.87 9.91
N VAL A 231 7.38 -21.63 9.49
CA VAL A 231 7.13 -21.21 8.10
C VAL A 231 7.81 -19.86 7.85
N GLY A 232 7.54 -19.22 6.71
CA GLY A 232 8.02 -17.87 6.44
C GLY A 232 7.26 -16.79 7.23
N SER A 233 7.71 -15.56 7.05
CA SER A 233 7.16 -14.38 7.69
C SER A 233 5.80 -13.97 7.13
N HIS A 234 4.91 -13.56 8.02
CA HIS A 234 3.52 -13.22 7.73
C HIS A 234 2.77 -14.37 7.03
N PRO A 235 2.61 -15.53 7.71
CA PRO A 235 1.80 -16.60 7.17
C PRO A 235 0.35 -16.13 7.02
N ASN A 236 -0.14 -16.13 5.79
CA ASN A 236 -1.48 -15.67 5.41
C ASN A 236 -2.38 -16.85 5.08
N GLU A 237 -2.87 -16.94 3.84
CA GLU A 237 -3.83 -17.96 3.44
C GLU A 237 -3.20 -19.36 3.41
N ILE A 238 -4.01 -20.34 3.83
CA ILE A 238 -3.65 -21.75 3.89
C ILE A 238 -4.58 -22.55 2.97
N THR A 239 -4.04 -23.48 2.19
CA THR A 239 -4.85 -24.44 1.43
C THR A 239 -4.31 -25.86 1.48
N PHE A 240 -5.21 -26.84 1.58
CA PHE A 240 -4.87 -28.27 1.61
C PHE A 240 -4.90 -28.87 0.21
N SER A 241 -4.03 -29.86 -0.04
CA SER A 241 -4.29 -30.83 -1.10
C SER A 241 -5.58 -31.60 -0.80
N ARG A 242 -6.29 -32.05 -1.84
CA ARG A 242 -7.58 -32.76 -1.69
C ARG A 242 -7.53 -33.99 -0.78
N ASN A 243 -6.37 -34.65 -0.71
CA ASN A 243 -6.14 -35.81 0.15
C ASN A 243 -5.65 -35.46 1.56
N GLY A 244 -5.52 -34.18 1.91
CA GLY A 244 -5.07 -33.69 3.21
C GLY A 244 -3.59 -33.93 3.53
N LYS A 245 -2.80 -34.51 2.61
CA LYS A 245 -1.38 -34.85 2.86
C LYS A 245 -0.43 -33.66 2.79
N TRP A 246 -0.84 -32.61 2.08
CA TRP A 246 -0.02 -31.42 1.83
C TRP A 246 -0.79 -30.17 2.20
N LEU A 247 -0.07 -29.20 2.74
CA LEU A 247 -0.57 -27.90 3.12
C LEU A 247 0.33 -26.83 2.51
N TYR A 248 -0.26 -25.82 1.89
CA TYR A 248 0.44 -24.69 1.29
C TYR A 248 0.10 -23.43 2.08
N VAL A 249 1.12 -22.65 2.45
CA VAL A 249 0.98 -21.45 3.30
C VAL A 249 1.68 -20.30 2.61
N ALA A 250 0.94 -19.25 2.28
CA ALA A 250 1.52 -18.03 1.72
C ALA A 250 2.27 -17.25 2.81
N ASN A 251 3.50 -16.80 2.54
CA ASN A 251 4.31 -16.00 3.46
C ASN A 251 4.48 -14.60 2.85
N ALA A 252 3.61 -13.67 3.23
CA ALA A 252 3.51 -12.39 2.53
C ALA A 252 4.76 -11.51 2.65
N ASN A 253 5.47 -11.56 3.77
CA ASN A 253 6.67 -10.74 3.96
C ASN A 253 7.97 -11.46 3.50
N ASP A 254 7.87 -12.61 2.80
CA ASP A 254 9.01 -13.46 2.41
C ASP A 254 9.01 -13.93 0.94
N ASN A 255 8.18 -13.33 0.07
CA ASN A 255 8.04 -13.66 -1.36
C ASN A 255 7.84 -15.16 -1.65
N SER A 256 7.22 -15.91 -0.73
CA SER A 256 7.29 -17.38 -0.77
C SER A 256 6.02 -18.09 -0.31
N VAL A 257 5.96 -19.39 -0.60
CA VAL A 257 4.94 -20.31 -0.08
C VAL A 257 5.62 -21.51 0.56
N SER A 258 5.26 -21.82 1.80
CA SER A 258 5.72 -23.00 2.52
C SER A 258 4.87 -24.23 2.12
N VAL A 259 5.51 -25.33 1.73
CA VAL A 259 4.87 -26.61 1.43
C VAL A 259 5.12 -27.58 2.57
N ILE A 260 4.07 -27.96 3.29
CA ILE A 260 4.14 -28.77 4.51
C ILE A 260 3.59 -30.17 4.24
N ASN A 261 4.33 -31.18 4.71
CA ASN A 261 3.79 -32.53 4.83
C ASN A 261 3.01 -32.65 6.14
N THR A 262 1.70 -32.88 6.08
CA THR A 262 0.83 -32.84 7.27
C THR A 262 1.04 -34.00 8.22
N ALA A 263 1.48 -35.16 7.72
CA ALA A 263 1.79 -36.33 8.54
C ALA A 263 3.09 -36.15 9.33
N LYS A 264 4.10 -35.52 8.72
CA LYS A 264 5.36 -35.18 9.39
C LYS A 264 5.26 -33.88 10.22
N GLY A 265 4.32 -33.01 9.87
CA GLY A 265 4.15 -31.70 10.48
C GLY A 265 5.37 -30.79 10.29
N GLN A 266 5.96 -30.80 9.10
CA GLN A 266 7.13 -29.97 8.78
C GLN A 266 7.09 -29.49 7.33
N VAL A 267 7.73 -28.35 7.09
CA VAL A 267 8.00 -27.84 5.73
C VAL A 267 8.95 -28.81 5.02
N VAL A 268 8.60 -29.20 3.79
CA VAL A 268 9.43 -30.05 2.92
C VAL A 268 10.01 -29.28 1.73
N GLU A 269 9.45 -28.12 1.43
CA GLU A 269 9.82 -27.27 0.30
C GLU A 269 9.30 -25.84 0.55
N THR A 270 10.07 -24.85 0.11
CA THR A 270 9.66 -23.44 0.09
C THR A 270 9.69 -22.95 -1.35
N LEU A 271 8.54 -22.59 -1.89
CA LEU A 271 8.40 -22.08 -3.25
C LEU A 271 8.76 -20.60 -3.26
N ASN A 272 9.69 -20.18 -4.12
CA ASN A 272 9.96 -18.77 -4.37
C ASN A 272 8.95 -18.24 -5.39
N ALA A 273 8.03 -17.39 -4.96
CA ALA A 273 6.98 -16.83 -5.80
C ALA A 273 7.40 -15.54 -6.52
N ALA A 274 8.59 -15.00 -6.27
CA ALA A 274 9.06 -13.78 -6.90
C ALA A 274 9.28 -13.95 -8.41
N LEU A 275 9.30 -12.81 -9.11
CA LEU A 275 9.55 -12.75 -10.56
C LEU A 275 10.95 -13.27 -10.95
N TYR A 276 11.91 -13.08 -10.05
CA TYR A 276 13.29 -13.53 -10.20
C TYR A 276 13.77 -14.27 -8.95
N PRO A 277 14.60 -15.32 -9.09
CA PRO A 277 15.25 -15.94 -7.95
C PRO A 277 16.04 -14.91 -7.14
N ASN A 278 15.96 -15.00 -5.80
CA ASN A 278 16.65 -14.12 -4.86
C ASN A 278 16.35 -12.62 -5.07
N ALA A 279 15.16 -12.26 -5.57
CA ALA A 279 14.71 -10.87 -5.59
C ALA A 279 14.56 -10.33 -4.15
N PRO A 280 14.77 -9.02 -3.93
CA PRO A 280 14.42 -8.35 -2.68
C PRO A 280 12.93 -8.53 -2.32
N SER A 281 12.55 -8.19 -1.09
CA SER A 281 11.17 -8.23 -0.64
C SER A 281 10.22 -7.39 -1.53
N GLY A 282 8.93 -7.70 -1.46
CA GLY A 282 7.87 -6.94 -2.14
C GLY A 282 7.07 -7.70 -3.20
N SER A 283 7.02 -9.04 -3.15
CA SER A 283 6.08 -9.82 -3.96
C SER A 283 4.74 -10.00 -3.25
N THR A 284 4.74 -10.00 -1.92
CA THR A 284 3.54 -10.06 -1.07
C THR A 284 2.61 -11.21 -1.45
N SER A 285 3.10 -12.43 -1.26
CA SER A 285 2.33 -13.66 -1.53
C SER A 285 1.21 -13.82 -0.50
N ASN A 286 -0.02 -13.46 -0.88
CA ASN A 286 -1.18 -13.35 0.01
C ASN A 286 -2.09 -14.59 -0.02
N GLY A 287 -2.57 -14.95 -1.21
CA GLY A 287 -3.58 -16.00 -1.42
C GLY A 287 -3.03 -17.22 -2.14
N VAL A 288 -3.60 -18.40 -1.86
CA VAL A 288 -3.20 -19.66 -2.50
C VAL A 288 -4.39 -20.54 -2.88
N ALA A 289 -4.37 -21.10 -4.09
CA ALA A 289 -5.38 -22.06 -4.55
C ALA A 289 -4.80 -23.15 -5.44
N LEU A 290 -5.33 -24.37 -5.30
CA LEU A 290 -5.02 -25.48 -6.18
C LEU A 290 -6.02 -25.56 -7.33
N SER A 291 -5.56 -26.01 -8.49
CA SER A 291 -6.44 -26.47 -9.58
C SER A 291 -7.33 -27.63 -9.12
N ASP A 292 -8.47 -27.85 -9.81
CA ASP A 292 -9.41 -28.92 -9.47
C ASP A 292 -8.77 -30.33 -9.44
N ASP A 293 -7.71 -30.55 -10.25
CA ASP A 293 -6.93 -31.80 -10.28
C ASP A 293 -5.81 -31.88 -9.22
N GLY A 294 -5.60 -30.80 -8.47
CA GLY A 294 -4.60 -30.69 -7.40
C GLY A 294 -3.14 -30.62 -7.88
N LYS A 295 -2.88 -30.45 -9.18
CA LYS A 295 -1.52 -30.48 -9.75
C LYS A 295 -0.90 -29.11 -9.97
N THR A 296 -1.70 -28.04 -9.97
CA THR A 296 -1.24 -26.68 -10.18
C THR A 296 -1.60 -25.82 -8.98
N LEU A 297 -0.63 -25.08 -8.45
CA LEU A 297 -0.83 -24.09 -7.40
C LEU A 297 -0.75 -22.69 -8.01
N TYR A 298 -1.72 -21.85 -7.68
CA TYR A 298 -1.77 -20.42 -7.99
C TYR A 298 -1.52 -19.62 -6.72
N ILE A 299 -0.65 -18.62 -6.81
CA ILE A 299 -0.21 -17.81 -5.67
C ILE A 299 -0.45 -16.35 -6.04
N ALA A 300 -1.30 -15.65 -5.29
CA ALA A 300 -1.54 -14.22 -5.49
C ALA A 300 -0.39 -13.39 -4.93
N ASN A 301 0.40 -12.77 -5.80
CA ASN A 301 1.46 -11.83 -5.44
C ASN A 301 0.92 -10.40 -5.56
N ALA A 302 0.57 -9.80 -4.44
CA ALA A 302 -0.14 -8.52 -4.40
C ALA A 302 0.65 -7.41 -5.11
N ASP A 303 1.90 -7.24 -4.73
CA ASP A 303 2.72 -6.15 -5.24
C ASP A 303 3.29 -6.40 -6.64
N ASN A 304 3.28 -7.66 -7.09
CA ASN A 304 3.60 -7.98 -8.47
C ASN A 304 2.40 -7.91 -9.42
N ASN A 305 1.18 -7.69 -8.91
CA ASN A 305 -0.05 -7.65 -9.71
C ASN A 305 -0.20 -8.89 -10.60
N CYS A 306 0.17 -10.06 -10.06
CA CYS A 306 0.15 -11.32 -10.81
C CYS A 306 -0.19 -12.53 -9.94
N LEU A 307 -0.56 -13.64 -10.58
CA LEU A 307 -0.47 -14.97 -9.98
C LEU A 307 0.83 -15.65 -10.37
N ALA A 308 1.61 -16.15 -9.42
CA ALA A 308 2.66 -17.13 -9.70
C ALA A 308 2.06 -18.54 -9.81
N VAL A 309 2.52 -19.33 -10.78
CA VAL A 309 1.95 -20.64 -11.13
C VAL A 309 3.00 -21.72 -10.93
N PHE A 310 2.68 -22.76 -10.18
CA PHE A 310 3.57 -23.89 -9.91
C PHE A 310 2.93 -25.23 -10.26
N ASP A 311 3.70 -26.15 -10.83
CA ASP A 311 3.41 -27.58 -10.78
C ASP A 311 3.73 -28.10 -9.37
N VAL A 312 2.73 -28.70 -8.73
CA VAL A 312 2.85 -29.31 -7.41
C VAL A 312 2.36 -30.76 -7.44
N SER A 313 2.43 -31.42 -8.59
CA SER A 313 2.09 -32.84 -8.73
C SER A 313 3.00 -33.76 -7.90
N GLN A 314 4.23 -33.29 -7.61
CA GLN A 314 5.19 -33.94 -6.72
C GLN A 314 5.72 -32.93 -5.68
N PRO A 315 4.99 -32.67 -4.57
CA PRO A 315 5.45 -31.77 -3.52
C PRO A 315 6.81 -32.19 -2.96
N GLY A 316 7.73 -31.23 -2.79
CA GLY A 316 9.16 -31.49 -2.57
C GLY A 316 10.02 -31.41 -3.84
N LYS A 317 9.40 -31.35 -5.02
CA LYS A 317 10.02 -31.19 -6.34
C LYS A 317 9.13 -30.32 -7.25
N SER A 318 8.48 -29.32 -6.67
CA SER A 318 7.56 -28.44 -7.39
C SER A 318 8.32 -27.63 -8.44
N GLN A 319 7.64 -27.23 -9.51
CA GLN A 319 8.27 -26.52 -10.63
C GLN A 319 7.50 -25.25 -10.95
N SER A 320 8.20 -24.11 -11.04
CA SER A 320 7.58 -22.88 -11.53
C SER A 320 7.17 -23.05 -13.00
N LYS A 321 5.94 -22.62 -13.33
CA LYS A 321 5.35 -22.69 -14.67
C LYS A 321 5.26 -21.31 -15.34
N GLY A 322 5.34 -20.22 -14.58
CA GLY A 322 5.20 -18.85 -15.06
C GLY A 322 4.19 -18.03 -14.25
N PHE A 323 3.65 -17.00 -14.87
CA PHE A 323 2.80 -16.00 -14.21
C PHE A 323 1.55 -15.65 -15.03
N ILE A 324 0.51 -15.19 -14.33
CA ILE A 324 -0.75 -14.68 -14.92
C ILE A 324 -0.94 -13.22 -14.47
N PRO A 325 -1.06 -12.23 -15.38
CA PRO A 325 -1.28 -10.84 -14.98
C PRO A 325 -2.71 -10.65 -14.49
N VAL A 326 -2.88 -9.91 -13.40
CA VAL A 326 -4.20 -9.61 -12.79
C VAL A 326 -4.31 -8.11 -12.47
N GLY A 327 -5.36 -7.72 -11.72
CA GLY A 327 -5.54 -6.34 -11.30
C GLY A 327 -4.54 -5.91 -10.24
N TRP A 328 -4.68 -4.66 -9.79
CA TRP A 328 -3.82 -4.07 -8.78
C TRP A 328 -4.08 -4.70 -7.40
N TYR A 329 -3.00 -5.22 -6.80
CA TYR A 329 -2.96 -5.76 -5.44
C TYR A 329 -3.85 -7.01 -5.23
N PRO A 330 -3.62 -8.15 -5.91
CA PRO A 330 -4.40 -9.37 -5.70
C PRO A 330 -4.31 -9.88 -4.26
N THR A 331 -5.47 -10.06 -3.62
CA THR A 331 -5.61 -10.40 -2.19
C THR A 331 -5.97 -11.86 -1.95
N ASN A 332 -6.76 -12.48 -2.84
CA ASN A 332 -7.20 -13.87 -2.71
C ASN A 332 -7.34 -14.54 -4.09
N VAL A 333 -7.21 -15.86 -4.13
CA VAL A 333 -7.45 -16.68 -5.31
C VAL A 333 -8.25 -17.93 -4.98
N LYS A 334 -9.18 -18.31 -5.86
CA LYS A 334 -9.92 -19.59 -5.83
C LYS A 334 -9.98 -20.20 -7.23
N VAL A 335 -10.13 -21.52 -7.31
CA VAL A 335 -10.34 -22.22 -8.57
C VAL A 335 -11.64 -22.99 -8.51
N VAL A 336 -12.50 -22.79 -9.51
CA VAL A 336 -13.81 -23.43 -9.62
C VAL A 336 -14.04 -23.84 -11.06
N ASN A 337 -14.20 -25.14 -11.32
CA ASN A 337 -14.54 -25.67 -12.64
C ASN A 337 -13.56 -25.22 -13.74
N LYS A 338 -12.25 -25.28 -13.45
CA LYS A 338 -11.14 -24.79 -14.30
C LYS A 338 -11.11 -23.27 -14.55
N GLU A 339 -11.93 -22.50 -13.84
CA GLU A 339 -11.86 -21.04 -13.83
C GLU A 339 -11.13 -20.57 -12.56
N ILE A 340 -10.23 -19.61 -12.73
CA ILE A 340 -9.47 -18.97 -11.67
C ILE A 340 -10.17 -17.65 -11.34
N LEU A 341 -10.56 -17.49 -10.08
CA LEU A 341 -11.19 -16.30 -9.55
C LEU A 341 -10.17 -15.56 -8.67
N VAL A 342 -9.94 -14.28 -8.92
CA VAL A 342 -8.93 -13.47 -8.20
C VAL A 342 -9.53 -12.16 -7.73
N THR A 343 -9.49 -11.89 -6.43
CA THR A 343 -9.85 -10.56 -5.92
C THR A 343 -8.65 -9.62 -5.98
N ASN A 344 -8.83 -8.44 -6.56
CA ASN A 344 -7.81 -7.39 -6.65
C ASN A 344 -8.22 -6.21 -5.76
N GLY A 345 -7.40 -5.92 -4.74
CA GLY A 345 -7.68 -4.99 -3.65
C GLY A 345 -7.83 -3.53 -4.09
N LYS A 346 -6.89 -3.06 -4.92
CA LYS A 346 -6.81 -1.67 -5.41
C LYS A 346 -7.39 -1.53 -6.84
N GLY A 347 -7.96 -2.60 -7.40
CA GLY A 347 -8.75 -2.52 -8.62
C GLY A 347 -7.93 -2.45 -9.91
N MET A 348 -8.18 -1.45 -10.75
CA MET A 348 -7.70 -1.40 -12.15
C MET A 348 -6.93 -0.14 -12.53
N SER A 349 -6.93 0.90 -11.69
CA SER A 349 -6.13 2.11 -11.88
C SER A 349 -6.09 2.93 -10.59
N SER A 350 -5.13 3.84 -10.50
CA SER A 350 -5.27 5.04 -9.68
C SER A 350 -6.18 6.05 -10.38
N MET A 351 -6.55 7.12 -9.69
CA MET A 351 -7.47 8.12 -10.22
C MET A 351 -7.12 9.50 -9.67
N ALA A 352 -7.35 10.53 -10.47
CA ALA A 352 -7.53 11.89 -9.95
C ALA A 352 -8.68 11.90 -8.94
N ASN A 353 -8.60 12.80 -7.95
CA ASN A 353 -9.67 13.08 -7.01
C ASN A 353 -10.19 14.52 -7.19
N PRO A 354 -10.69 14.87 -8.40
CA PRO A 354 -11.21 16.20 -8.66
C PRO A 354 -12.38 16.51 -7.72
N HIS A 355 -13.27 15.53 -7.48
CA HIS A 355 -14.35 15.65 -6.52
C HIS A 355 -13.92 15.19 -5.12
N GLY A 356 -12.75 15.64 -4.66
CA GLY A 356 -12.46 15.75 -3.23
C GLY A 356 -13.64 16.44 -2.50
N PRO A 357 -13.73 16.40 -1.16
CA PRO A 357 -14.94 16.77 -0.41
C PRO A 357 -15.69 18.00 -0.98
N ASN A 358 -17.00 17.88 -1.29
CA ASN A 358 -17.83 18.89 -1.99
C ASN A 358 -18.83 19.62 -1.05
N PRO A 359 -18.42 20.72 -0.41
CA PRO A 359 -19.15 21.36 0.69
C PRO A 359 -20.44 22.14 0.37
N THR A 360 -21.10 21.95 -0.79
CA THR A 360 -22.43 22.55 -1.07
C THR A 360 -23.59 21.58 -1.24
N ASP A 361 -23.36 20.27 -1.38
CA ASP A 361 -24.47 19.34 -1.56
C ASP A 361 -25.19 19.10 -0.22
N ARG A 362 -26.38 19.70 -0.07
CA ARG A 362 -27.25 19.53 1.12
C ARG A 362 -27.71 18.07 1.33
N LYS A 363 -27.40 17.17 0.41
CA LYS A 363 -27.67 15.73 0.53
C LYS A 363 -26.52 14.95 1.17
N GLU A 364 -25.36 15.56 1.40
CA GLU A 364 -24.22 14.90 2.01
C GLU A 364 -24.43 14.71 3.52
N LYS A 365 -24.50 13.44 3.95
CA LYS A 365 -24.37 13.06 5.35
C LYS A 365 -23.02 12.41 5.57
N VAL A 366 -22.10 13.14 6.20
CA VAL A 366 -20.90 12.55 6.79
C VAL A 366 -21.28 11.98 8.15
N ASP A 367 -22.05 10.88 8.18
CA ASP A 367 -22.38 10.21 9.44
C ASP A 367 -21.17 9.38 9.91
N ARG A 368 -20.52 9.85 10.98
CA ARG A 368 -19.57 9.05 11.75
C ARG A 368 -20.30 7.79 12.24
N HIS A 369 -19.80 6.62 11.82
CA HIS A 369 -20.15 5.28 12.32
C HIS A 369 -21.35 4.52 11.72
N ALA A 370 -21.95 4.97 10.61
CA ALA A 370 -22.93 4.15 9.91
C ALA A 370 -22.79 4.29 8.39
N GLY A 371 -22.70 3.17 7.67
CA GLY A 371 -22.74 3.18 6.22
C GLY A 371 -23.99 3.90 5.74
N ASP A 372 -23.80 5.07 5.13
CA ASP A 372 -24.89 5.89 4.63
C ASP A 372 -25.68 5.11 3.55
N ARG A 373 -27.00 5.11 3.68
CA ARG A 373 -27.94 4.35 2.84
C ARG A 373 -28.57 5.19 1.72
N ASN A 374 -28.34 6.49 1.67
CA ASN A 374 -28.97 7.39 0.70
C ASN A 374 -27.94 8.13 -0.15
N LYS A 375 -27.54 7.55 -1.28
CA LYS A 375 -26.54 8.06 -2.24
C LYS A 375 -26.56 9.61 -2.41
N PRO A 376 -25.65 10.35 -1.75
CA PRO A 376 -25.12 11.60 -2.28
C PRO A 376 -24.04 11.25 -3.32
N GLN A 377 -23.57 12.24 -4.07
CA GLN A 377 -22.44 12.05 -4.99
C GLN A 377 -21.21 11.55 -4.19
N GLU A 378 -20.56 10.45 -4.62
CA GLU A 378 -19.47 9.84 -3.84
C GLU A 378 -18.24 10.78 -3.78
N ILE A 379 -17.90 11.25 -2.57
CA ILE A 379 -16.68 12.02 -2.30
C ILE A 379 -15.45 11.17 -2.64
N GLN A 380 -14.51 11.74 -3.39
CA GLN A 380 -13.32 11.05 -3.88
C GLN A 380 -12.15 11.19 -2.89
N TYR A 381 -12.22 10.50 -1.76
CA TYR A 381 -11.07 10.33 -0.86
C TYR A 381 -10.20 9.16 -1.32
N ILE A 382 -8.86 9.34 -1.34
CA ILE A 382 -7.90 8.36 -1.87
C ILE A 382 -8.11 6.96 -1.28
N ALA A 383 -8.33 6.86 0.03
CA ALA A 383 -8.55 5.59 0.73
C ALA A 383 -9.80 4.83 0.31
N GLY A 384 -10.77 5.52 -0.30
CA GLY A 384 -12.02 4.95 -0.82
C GLY A 384 -12.13 4.96 -2.34
N LEU A 385 -11.15 5.55 -3.04
CA LEU A 385 -11.19 5.82 -4.47
C LEU A 385 -10.99 4.55 -5.30
N PHE A 386 -10.10 3.68 -4.81
CA PHE A 386 -9.71 2.46 -5.51
C PHE A 386 -10.69 1.32 -5.21
N LYS A 387 -11.67 1.15 -6.11
CA LYS A 387 -12.64 0.06 -6.01
C LYS A 387 -12.02 -1.23 -6.56
N GLY A 388 -12.04 -2.29 -5.75
CA GLY A 388 -11.49 -3.59 -6.09
C GLY A 388 -12.28 -4.32 -7.17
N THR A 389 -11.74 -5.44 -7.66
CA THR A 389 -12.38 -6.23 -8.72
C THR A 389 -12.25 -7.73 -8.47
N LEU A 390 -13.10 -8.52 -9.12
CA LEU A 390 -12.97 -9.97 -9.25
C LEU A 390 -12.61 -10.31 -10.70
N SER A 391 -11.42 -10.87 -10.91
CA SER A 391 -11.03 -11.44 -12.20
C SER A 391 -11.58 -12.85 -12.36
N PHE A 392 -12.09 -13.17 -13.56
CA PHE A 392 -12.50 -14.49 -14.01
C PHE A 392 -11.60 -14.92 -15.16
N ILE A 393 -10.69 -15.86 -14.90
CA ILE A 393 -9.63 -16.25 -15.82
C ILE A 393 -9.73 -17.74 -16.10
N ASP A 394 -9.89 -18.10 -17.38
CA ASP A 394 -9.80 -19.51 -17.77
C ASP A 394 -8.40 -20.05 -17.49
N GLN A 395 -8.32 -21.26 -16.91
CA GLN A 395 -7.04 -21.91 -16.65
C GLN A 395 -6.20 -22.00 -17.93
N PRO A 396 -5.02 -21.33 -18.00
CA PRO A 396 -4.28 -21.22 -19.24
C PRO A 396 -3.54 -22.53 -19.55
N GLY A 397 -3.52 -22.90 -20.84
CA GLY A 397 -2.56 -23.88 -21.34
C GLY A 397 -1.14 -23.29 -21.43
N PRO A 398 -0.10 -24.12 -21.64
CA PRO A 398 1.30 -23.66 -21.65
C PRO A 398 1.59 -22.49 -22.60
N GLY A 399 0.99 -22.51 -23.80
CA GLY A 399 1.17 -21.44 -24.79
C GLY A 399 0.60 -20.09 -24.36
N VAL A 400 -0.55 -20.08 -23.67
CA VAL A 400 -1.17 -18.86 -23.14
C VAL A 400 -0.43 -18.38 -21.90
N LEU A 401 -0.04 -19.31 -21.01
CA LEU A 401 0.73 -18.99 -19.81
C LEU A 401 2.08 -18.34 -20.15
N SER A 402 2.71 -18.74 -21.26
CA SER A 402 3.92 -18.08 -21.75
C SER A 402 3.68 -16.61 -22.12
N VAL A 403 2.60 -16.31 -22.86
CA VAL A 403 2.21 -14.92 -23.22
C VAL A 403 1.91 -14.10 -21.97
N TYR A 404 1.15 -14.68 -21.03
CA TYR A 404 0.84 -14.07 -19.74
C TYR A 404 2.10 -13.78 -18.91
N SER A 405 3.05 -14.71 -18.85
CA SER A 405 4.30 -14.52 -18.12
C SER A 405 5.11 -13.37 -18.71
N GLN A 406 5.19 -13.28 -20.04
CA GLN A 406 5.86 -12.16 -20.70
C GLN A 406 5.17 -10.83 -20.41
N ALA A 407 3.84 -10.80 -20.31
CA ALA A 407 3.10 -9.60 -19.93
C ALA A 407 3.44 -9.18 -18.49
N VAL A 408 3.50 -10.12 -17.54
CA VAL A 408 3.92 -9.83 -16.16
C VAL A 408 5.32 -9.22 -16.10
N TYR A 409 6.29 -9.76 -16.83
CA TYR A 409 7.64 -9.18 -16.91
C TYR A 409 7.67 -7.80 -17.58
N ARG A 410 6.78 -7.52 -18.54
CA ARG A 410 6.66 -6.17 -19.15
C ARG A 410 5.96 -5.16 -18.24
N ASN A 411 5.13 -5.65 -17.33
CA ASN A 411 4.32 -4.84 -16.44
C ASN A 411 5.13 -4.25 -15.28
N THR A 412 6.16 -4.97 -14.85
CA THR A 412 7.09 -4.49 -13.83
C THR A 412 8.32 -3.82 -14.48
N PRO A 413 8.75 -2.65 -13.99
CA PRO A 413 10.05 -2.08 -14.36
C PRO A 413 11.24 -2.85 -13.75
N TYR A 414 11.00 -3.75 -12.81
CA TYR A 414 12.01 -4.50 -12.07
C TYR A 414 12.71 -5.56 -12.94
N SER A 415 14.03 -5.62 -12.81
CA SER A 415 14.84 -6.75 -13.28
C SER A 415 16.01 -6.97 -12.32
N LYS A 416 16.57 -8.18 -12.33
CA LYS A 416 17.72 -8.51 -11.46
C LYS A 416 18.93 -7.60 -11.73
N ASP A 417 19.10 -7.15 -12.96
CA ASP A 417 20.18 -6.21 -13.34
C ASP A 417 20.04 -4.85 -12.64
N LYS A 418 18.79 -4.39 -12.47
CA LYS A 418 18.50 -3.08 -11.87
C LYS A 418 18.83 -2.96 -10.38
N GLU A 419 19.04 -4.08 -9.69
CA GLU A 419 19.58 -4.05 -8.33
C GLU A 419 20.95 -3.37 -8.28
N LEU A 420 21.76 -3.57 -9.31
CA LEU A 420 23.11 -3.04 -9.40
C LEU A 420 23.24 -1.90 -10.42
N ASN A 421 22.49 -1.94 -11.51
CA ASN A 421 22.62 -1.02 -12.64
C ASN A 421 21.31 -0.27 -12.89
N ALA A 422 21.25 1.00 -12.53
CA ALA A 422 20.12 1.86 -12.82
C ALA A 422 20.27 2.62 -14.15
N GLU A 423 19.16 3.09 -14.68
CA GLU A 423 19.18 4.03 -15.80
C GLU A 423 19.79 5.37 -15.35
N GLY A 424 20.56 6.01 -16.24
CA GLY A 424 21.22 7.27 -15.94
C GLY A 424 22.06 7.78 -17.09
N GLU A 425 22.93 8.74 -16.78
CA GLU A 425 23.82 9.39 -17.74
C GLU A 425 25.27 9.30 -17.23
N VAL A 426 26.21 8.99 -18.14
CA VAL A 426 27.62 8.86 -17.78
C VAL A 426 28.17 10.19 -17.25
N GLY A 427 28.82 10.15 -16.09
CA GLY A 427 29.37 11.33 -15.42
C GLY A 427 28.33 12.15 -14.65
N ASN A 428 27.08 11.69 -14.55
CA ASN A 428 26.07 12.30 -13.70
C ASN A 428 26.42 12.12 -12.20
N PRO A 429 26.15 13.11 -11.34
CA PRO A 429 26.33 13.00 -9.89
C PRO A 429 25.51 11.89 -9.22
N VAL A 430 24.39 11.46 -9.83
CA VAL A 430 23.67 10.24 -9.47
C VAL A 430 24.29 9.08 -10.25
N PRO A 431 25.03 8.16 -9.61
CA PRO A 431 25.71 7.09 -10.31
C PRO A 431 24.74 6.11 -10.97
N MET A 432 25.16 5.51 -12.09
CA MET A 432 24.38 4.47 -12.76
C MET A 432 24.51 3.13 -12.06
N LYS A 433 25.58 2.91 -11.30
CA LYS A 433 25.85 1.62 -10.66
C LYS A 433 26.05 1.77 -9.16
N VAL A 434 25.51 0.81 -8.41
CA VAL A 434 25.72 0.73 -6.97
C VAL A 434 27.22 0.64 -6.65
N GLY A 435 27.68 1.54 -5.79
CA GLY A 435 29.06 1.64 -5.33
C GLY A 435 29.98 2.48 -6.24
N GLU A 436 29.47 3.00 -7.36
CA GLU A 436 30.21 4.03 -8.11
C GLU A 436 30.26 5.34 -7.31
N PRO A 437 31.36 6.11 -7.43
CA PRO A 437 31.54 7.32 -6.64
C PRO A 437 30.59 8.43 -7.10
N SER A 438 30.01 9.14 -6.14
CA SER A 438 29.31 10.41 -6.34
C SER A 438 30.16 11.57 -5.79
N PRO A 439 30.13 12.78 -6.39
CA PRO A 439 30.69 13.97 -5.77
C PRO A 439 29.85 14.46 -4.58
N ILE A 440 28.65 13.89 -4.35
CA ILE A 440 27.77 14.18 -3.23
C ILE A 440 28.07 13.18 -2.11
N LYS A 441 28.37 13.69 -0.91
CA LYS A 441 28.69 12.91 0.30
C LYS A 441 27.61 12.98 1.38
N TYR A 442 26.87 14.08 1.45
CA TYR A 442 25.90 14.35 2.50
C TYR A 442 24.49 14.50 1.92
N ILE A 443 23.56 13.75 2.48
CA ILE A 443 22.16 13.75 2.10
C ILE A 443 21.33 14.25 3.26
N PHE A 444 20.49 15.23 3.01
CA PHE A 444 19.45 15.69 3.91
C PHE A 444 18.09 15.31 3.32
N TYR A 445 17.38 14.42 3.98
CA TYR A 445 16.10 13.88 3.55
C TYR A 445 15.01 14.33 4.50
N VAL A 446 14.12 15.19 4.02
CA VAL A 446 13.11 15.87 4.81
C VAL A 446 11.72 15.36 4.47
N ILE A 447 10.97 14.95 5.48
CA ILE A 447 9.57 14.54 5.37
C ILE A 447 8.68 15.66 5.89
N LYS A 448 7.64 15.97 5.10
CA LYS A 448 6.57 16.92 5.38
C LYS A 448 5.21 16.20 5.41
N GLU A 449 4.12 16.90 5.72
CA GLU A 449 2.80 16.29 5.94
C GLU A 449 1.73 16.63 4.88
N ASN A 450 1.17 15.56 4.30
CA ASN A 450 -0.11 15.45 3.59
C ASN A 450 -0.49 16.58 2.60
N ARG A 451 0.26 16.79 1.52
CA ARG A 451 -0.14 17.76 0.47
C ARG A 451 -0.13 17.17 -0.93
N THR A 452 -1.11 17.58 -1.73
CA THR A 452 -1.06 17.36 -3.19
C THR A 452 -0.29 18.46 -3.89
N TYR A 453 0.22 18.14 -5.09
CA TYR A 453 0.93 19.10 -5.93
C TYR A 453 0.09 20.35 -6.18
N ASP A 454 -1.17 20.18 -6.56
CA ASP A 454 -2.04 21.31 -6.88
C ASP A 454 -2.35 22.21 -5.68
N GLN A 455 -2.39 21.67 -4.45
CA GLN A 455 -2.64 22.47 -3.25
C GLN A 455 -1.54 23.49 -2.96
N VAL A 456 -0.30 23.21 -3.37
CA VAL A 456 0.88 24.04 -3.05
C VAL A 456 1.44 24.73 -4.29
N LEU A 457 1.62 24.01 -5.40
CA LEU A 457 2.30 24.48 -6.61
C LEU A 457 1.35 24.63 -7.81
N GLY A 458 0.04 24.51 -7.60
CA GLY A 458 -0.97 24.61 -8.66
C GLY A 458 -1.00 25.97 -9.38
N ASP A 459 -0.48 27.03 -8.74
CA ASP A 459 -0.36 28.39 -9.30
C ASP A 459 0.91 28.63 -10.14
N LEU A 460 1.80 27.63 -10.29
CA LEU A 460 2.97 27.73 -11.16
C LEU A 460 2.66 27.36 -12.62
N ALA A 461 2.57 28.37 -13.47
CA ALA A 461 2.28 28.21 -14.91
C ALA A 461 3.31 27.39 -15.70
N GLN A 462 4.53 27.18 -15.17
CA GLN A 462 5.58 26.39 -15.83
C GLN A 462 5.37 24.88 -15.70
N GLY A 463 4.62 24.44 -14.69
CA GLY A 463 4.30 23.03 -14.47
C GLY A 463 2.87 22.71 -14.88
N ASN A 464 2.53 21.42 -14.79
CA ASN A 464 1.16 20.96 -14.97
C ASN A 464 0.31 21.15 -13.69
N GLY A 465 0.00 22.39 -13.31
CA GLY A 465 -0.80 22.72 -12.11
C GLY A 465 -2.20 23.26 -12.42
N ASP A 466 -3.17 23.03 -11.53
CA ASP A 466 -4.48 23.70 -11.56
C ASP A 466 -4.55 24.81 -10.48
N PRO A 467 -4.51 26.10 -10.86
CA PRO A 467 -4.54 27.20 -9.90
C PRO A 467 -5.86 27.31 -9.12
N ASN A 468 -6.94 26.67 -9.59
CA ASN A 468 -8.22 26.66 -8.87
C ASN A 468 -8.19 25.76 -7.63
N LEU A 469 -7.27 24.80 -7.59
CA LEU A 469 -7.06 23.88 -6.47
C LEU A 469 -6.01 24.38 -5.48
N CYS A 470 -5.26 25.43 -5.84
CA CYS A 470 -4.19 25.97 -5.01
C CYS A 470 -4.74 26.63 -3.73
N LEU A 471 -4.34 26.07 -2.58
CA LEU A 471 -4.67 26.55 -1.24
C LEU A 471 -3.54 27.40 -0.65
N PHE A 472 -2.30 26.97 -0.88
CA PHE A 472 -1.10 27.50 -0.23
C PHE A 472 -0.06 27.98 -1.24
N GLY A 473 -0.50 28.74 -2.24
CA GLY A 473 0.34 29.28 -3.32
C GLY A 473 1.41 30.27 -2.85
N GLU A 474 2.07 30.97 -3.79
CA GLU A 474 3.32 31.73 -3.54
C GLU A 474 3.22 32.75 -2.39
N LYS A 475 2.03 33.32 -2.14
CA LYS A 475 1.81 34.22 -1.01
C LYS A 475 2.08 33.54 0.33
N ILE A 476 1.72 32.27 0.48
CA ILE A 476 1.86 31.49 1.71
C ILE A 476 3.18 30.73 1.74
N THR A 477 3.63 30.22 0.59
CA THR A 477 4.83 29.38 0.47
C THR A 477 5.91 29.98 -0.44
N PRO A 478 6.38 31.22 -0.17
CA PRO A 478 7.31 31.91 -1.05
C PRO A 478 8.67 31.18 -1.18
N ASN A 479 9.13 30.45 -0.16
CA ASN A 479 10.40 29.73 -0.22
C ASN A 479 10.31 28.49 -1.10
N GLN A 480 9.28 27.66 -0.93
CA GLN A 480 9.03 26.50 -1.78
C GLN A 480 8.88 26.90 -3.26
N HIS A 481 8.14 27.99 -3.54
CA HIS A 481 8.03 28.56 -4.89
C HIS A 481 9.36 29.09 -5.43
N LYS A 482 10.19 29.69 -4.58
CA LYS A 482 11.53 30.14 -4.97
C LYS A 482 12.44 28.95 -5.28
N ILE A 483 12.40 27.88 -4.47
CA ILE A 483 13.20 26.66 -4.67
C ILE A 483 12.95 26.07 -6.05
N VAL A 484 11.68 25.84 -6.43
CA VAL A 484 11.38 25.22 -7.73
C VAL A 484 11.66 26.13 -8.93
N ARG A 485 11.66 27.47 -8.75
CA ARG A 485 12.09 28.42 -9.80
C ARG A 485 13.60 28.48 -9.95
N ASP A 486 14.35 28.39 -8.86
CA ASP A 486 15.81 28.46 -8.89
C ASP A 486 16.43 27.12 -9.32
N PHE A 487 15.84 26.01 -8.87
CA PHE A 487 16.31 24.65 -9.14
C PHE A 487 15.41 23.95 -10.16
N VAL A 488 14.85 22.80 -9.78
CA VAL A 488 13.98 21.98 -10.61
C VAL A 488 12.54 22.07 -10.12
N LEU A 489 11.60 22.23 -11.06
CA LEU A 489 10.18 21.99 -10.83
C LEU A 489 9.85 20.55 -11.22
N LEU A 490 9.36 19.77 -10.25
CA LEU A 490 8.89 18.40 -10.43
C LEU A 490 7.36 18.40 -10.45
N ASP A 491 6.76 18.42 -11.64
CA ASP A 491 5.30 18.48 -11.80
C ASP A 491 4.62 17.12 -11.95
N ASN A 492 5.41 16.05 -11.79
CA ASN A 492 5.03 14.66 -12.02
C ASN A 492 5.63 13.70 -10.97
N PHE A 493 5.63 14.12 -9.70
CA PHE A 493 6.08 13.33 -8.56
C PHE A 493 4.89 12.71 -7.80
N TYR A 494 4.97 11.43 -7.47
CA TYR A 494 3.90 10.67 -6.82
C TYR A 494 4.38 10.04 -5.52
N VAL A 495 3.65 10.24 -4.42
CA VAL A 495 3.88 9.43 -3.23
C VAL A 495 3.43 7.98 -3.48
N ASP A 496 4.16 7.00 -2.94
CA ASP A 496 3.75 5.59 -3.07
C ASP A 496 2.60 5.20 -2.11
N ALA A 497 2.27 6.08 -1.16
CA ALA A 497 1.34 5.83 -0.05
C ALA A 497 -0.01 6.52 -0.19
N GLU A 498 -1.00 6.03 0.55
CA GLU A 498 -2.35 6.60 0.62
C GLU A 498 -2.60 7.45 1.88
N VAL A 499 -1.95 7.13 3.01
CA VAL A 499 -2.13 7.80 4.31
C VAL A 499 -0.84 7.74 5.15
N SER A 500 -0.69 8.54 6.22
CA SER A 500 0.59 8.61 6.95
C SER A 500 1.03 7.26 7.53
N ALA A 501 0.08 6.40 7.90
CA ALA A 501 0.37 5.06 8.38
C ALA A 501 1.27 4.26 7.43
N ASP A 502 1.00 4.28 6.11
CA ASP A 502 1.89 3.67 5.11
C ASP A 502 2.89 4.67 4.49
N GLY A 503 2.60 5.98 4.53
CA GLY A 503 3.44 7.09 4.07
C GLY A 503 4.85 7.09 4.64
N HIS A 504 4.96 7.12 5.96
CA HIS A 504 6.27 7.07 6.63
C HIS A 504 7.02 5.76 6.36
N ASN A 505 6.31 4.62 6.26
CA ASN A 505 6.91 3.33 5.95
C ASN A 505 7.44 3.26 4.51
N TRP A 506 6.69 3.78 3.54
CA TRP A 506 7.15 3.93 2.16
C TRP A 506 8.33 4.88 2.08
N SER A 507 8.25 6.03 2.75
CA SER A 507 9.27 7.07 2.73
C SER A 507 10.58 6.64 3.38
N MET A 508 10.56 5.70 4.33
CA MET A 508 11.76 5.18 4.98
C MET A 508 12.18 3.78 4.52
N GLY A 509 11.34 3.05 3.78
CA GLY A 509 11.56 1.63 3.50
C GLY A 509 11.26 1.18 2.08
N ALA A 510 10.78 2.07 1.20
CA ALA A 510 10.33 1.75 -0.15
C ALA A 510 9.35 0.55 -0.19
N TYR A 511 8.56 0.37 0.87
CA TYR A 511 7.59 -0.71 1.02
C TYR A 511 6.73 -0.51 2.27
N ALA A 512 5.43 -0.83 2.14
CA ALA A 512 4.53 -1.06 3.26
C ALA A 512 4.16 -2.56 3.31
N THR A 513 4.23 -3.16 4.49
CA THR A 513 3.92 -4.58 4.65
C THR A 513 2.45 -4.89 4.37
N ASP A 514 2.15 -6.14 4.04
CA ASP A 514 0.77 -6.61 3.90
C ASP A 514 -0.06 -6.43 5.17
N TYR A 515 0.61 -6.34 6.34
CA TYR A 515 -0.03 -6.01 7.60
C TYR A 515 -0.60 -4.59 7.58
N LEU A 516 0.22 -3.64 7.18
CA LEU A 516 -0.11 -2.23 7.19
C LEU A 516 -1.21 -1.93 6.18
N GLU A 517 -1.00 -2.33 4.92
CA GLU A 517 -1.94 -2.21 3.78
C GLU A 517 -3.34 -2.76 4.08
N LYS A 518 -3.41 -3.80 4.92
CA LYS A 518 -4.68 -4.38 5.35
C LYS A 518 -5.23 -3.66 6.58
N THR A 519 -4.42 -3.25 7.55
CA THR A 519 -4.94 -2.81 8.85
C THR A 519 -5.29 -1.32 8.92
N TRP A 520 -4.56 -0.45 8.21
CA TRP A 520 -4.81 1.00 8.24
C TRP A 520 -6.25 1.39 7.82
N PRO A 521 -6.92 0.74 6.83
CA PRO A 521 -8.29 1.11 6.43
C PRO A 521 -9.31 0.95 7.56
N SER A 522 -9.06 0.02 8.49
CA SER A 522 -9.91 -0.14 9.68
C SER A 522 -9.69 1.00 10.68
N SER A 523 -8.42 1.38 10.91
CA SER A 523 -8.05 2.46 11.84
C SER A 523 -8.55 3.81 11.33
N TYR A 524 -8.15 4.20 10.11
CA TYR A 524 -8.56 5.44 9.44
C TYR A 524 -10.06 5.49 9.11
N GLY A 525 -10.71 4.33 8.99
CA GLY A 525 -12.16 4.23 8.86
C GLY A 525 -12.94 4.41 10.17
N GLY A 526 -12.26 4.61 11.31
CA GLY A 526 -12.90 4.68 12.62
C GLY A 526 -13.57 3.36 13.04
N ARG A 527 -13.08 2.22 12.51
CA ARG A 527 -13.60 0.87 12.77
C ARG A 527 -12.82 0.11 13.83
N GLY A 528 -11.96 0.80 14.58
CA GLY A 528 -11.08 0.22 15.60
C GLY A 528 -9.78 -0.32 15.03
N GLY A 529 -8.92 -0.84 15.91
CA GLY A 529 -7.51 -1.08 15.62
C GLY A 529 -6.66 0.08 16.12
N THR A 530 -5.34 -0.09 16.07
CA THR A 530 -4.37 0.96 16.41
C THR A 530 -3.54 1.30 15.19
N TYR A 531 -2.99 2.51 15.18
CA TYR A 531 -1.88 2.86 14.33
C TYR A 531 -0.73 1.86 14.49
N GLY A 532 -0.03 1.56 13.40
CA GLY A 532 1.05 0.58 13.39
C GLY A 532 2.26 0.96 12.55
N GLY A 533 2.23 2.11 11.87
CA GLY A 533 3.36 2.64 11.12
C GLY A 533 4.48 3.17 12.02
N GLU A 534 5.49 3.80 11.43
CA GLU A 534 6.55 4.55 12.14
C GLU A 534 7.33 3.73 13.19
N GLY A 535 7.40 2.41 13.00
CA GLY A 535 8.15 1.53 13.88
C GLY A 535 7.43 1.14 15.18
N GLU A 536 6.21 1.64 15.41
CA GLU A 536 5.45 1.39 16.65
C GLU A 536 5.16 -0.11 16.86
N ARG A 537 5.04 -0.88 15.78
CA ARG A 537 4.73 -2.31 15.83
C ARG A 537 5.67 -3.12 14.94
N GLU A 538 6.33 -4.11 15.55
CA GLU A 538 7.26 -5.01 14.85
C GLU A 538 6.62 -5.73 13.65
N ILE A 539 5.35 -6.14 13.75
CA ILE A 539 4.61 -6.81 12.65
C ILE A 539 4.38 -5.90 11.43
N ALA A 540 4.41 -4.58 11.60
CA ALA A 540 4.23 -3.63 10.50
C ALA A 540 5.55 -3.28 9.81
N ASN A 541 6.69 -3.61 10.43
CA ASN A 541 8.01 -3.25 9.93
C ASN A 541 8.45 -4.15 8.76
N ASN A 542 9.19 -3.54 7.83
CA ASN A 542 9.74 -4.25 6.69
C ASN A 542 10.76 -5.30 7.17
N ARG A 543 10.75 -6.48 6.54
CA ARG A 543 11.63 -7.61 6.94
C ARG A 543 13.10 -7.21 7.04
N ASP A 544 13.57 -6.44 6.07
CA ASP A 544 14.98 -6.03 5.94
C ASP A 544 15.23 -4.62 6.54
N GLY A 545 14.26 -4.10 7.31
CA GLY A 545 14.33 -2.81 7.98
C GLY A 545 14.07 -1.62 7.06
N PHE A 546 14.54 -0.45 7.51
CA PHE A 546 14.37 0.84 6.84
C PHE A 546 15.72 1.37 6.34
N ILE A 547 15.74 2.60 5.80
CA ILE A 547 16.94 3.22 5.21
C ILE A 547 18.10 3.30 6.19
N TRP A 548 17.84 3.44 7.50
CA TRP A 548 18.88 3.44 8.53
C TRP A 548 19.53 2.06 8.70
N ASP A 549 18.73 0.98 8.64
CA ASP A 549 19.27 -0.39 8.61
C ASP A 549 20.12 -0.59 7.35
N ASN A 550 19.70 -0.02 6.22
CA ASN A 550 20.46 -0.08 4.97
C ASN A 550 21.78 0.70 5.05
N ALA A 551 21.75 1.92 5.61
CA ALA A 551 22.92 2.75 5.86
C ALA A 551 23.91 2.02 6.77
N LYS A 552 23.43 1.42 7.86
CA LYS A 552 24.25 0.61 8.77
C LYS A 552 24.92 -0.56 8.06
N ARG A 553 24.20 -1.30 7.21
CA ARG A 553 24.76 -2.42 6.41
C ARG A 553 25.87 -1.99 5.46
N HIS A 554 25.85 -0.74 5.00
CA HIS A 554 26.81 -0.20 4.05
C HIS A 554 27.86 0.74 4.69
N ASN A 555 27.93 0.78 6.03
CA ASN A 555 28.84 1.64 6.81
C ASN A 555 28.66 3.15 6.52
N ILE A 556 27.44 3.56 6.20
CA ILE A 556 27.06 4.97 6.04
C ILE A 556 26.68 5.52 7.41
N THR A 557 27.22 6.68 7.78
CA THR A 557 26.82 7.37 9.02
C THR A 557 25.46 8.02 8.84
N TYR A 558 24.58 7.86 9.84
CA TYR A 558 23.22 8.41 9.78
C TYR A 558 22.77 9.02 11.09
N ARG A 559 21.82 9.97 10.99
CA ARG A 559 21.13 10.58 12.12
C ARG A 559 19.68 10.96 11.78
N SER A 560 18.75 10.66 12.67
CA SER A 560 17.34 11.06 12.52
C SER A 560 16.94 12.24 13.44
N TYR A 561 16.06 13.10 12.94
CA TYR A 561 15.44 14.23 13.61
C TYR A 561 13.92 14.13 13.45
N GLY A 562 13.27 13.41 14.36
CA GLY A 562 11.80 13.28 14.40
C GLY A 562 11.19 12.16 13.56
N GLU A 563 11.94 11.53 12.65
CA GLU A 563 11.47 10.34 11.92
C GLU A 563 11.74 9.06 12.72
N PHE A 564 10.68 8.29 13.01
CA PHE A 564 10.71 7.05 13.80
C PHE A 564 11.43 7.23 15.16
N ALA A 565 11.36 8.45 15.71
CA ALA A 565 11.91 8.80 17.00
C ALA A 565 11.08 9.93 17.63
N ASP A 566 10.37 9.58 18.69
CA ASP A 566 9.48 10.46 19.46
C ASP A 566 9.81 10.37 20.95
N ASP A 567 9.39 11.38 21.74
CA ASP A 567 9.54 11.39 23.21
C ASP A 567 10.93 11.02 23.75
N GLY A 568 11.98 11.36 22.99
CA GLY A 568 13.37 11.04 23.34
C GLY A 568 13.74 9.56 23.21
N LYS A 569 13.00 8.78 22.41
CA LYS A 569 13.21 7.35 22.15
C LYS A 569 13.23 7.05 20.66
N ALA A 570 13.87 5.94 20.30
CA ALA A 570 13.84 5.39 18.96
C ALA A 570 12.74 4.33 18.86
N ASN A 571 11.95 4.37 17.78
CA ASN A 571 10.89 3.40 17.52
C ASN A 571 11.43 2.13 16.84
N VAL A 572 12.63 2.21 16.26
CA VAL A 572 13.34 1.08 15.65
C VAL A 572 14.76 0.93 16.20
N LYS A 573 15.21 -0.31 16.31
CA LYS A 573 16.54 -0.66 16.86
C LYS A 573 17.70 0.00 16.10
N SER A 574 17.55 0.23 14.79
CA SER A 574 18.59 0.88 13.98
C SER A 574 18.81 2.34 14.37
N LEU A 575 17.84 2.99 14.99
CA LEU A 575 17.95 4.38 15.44
C LEU A 575 18.47 4.54 16.87
N GLU A 576 18.61 3.48 17.67
CA GLU A 576 19.17 3.59 19.02
C GLU A 576 20.57 4.22 19.01
N GLY A 577 20.72 5.41 19.61
CA GLY A 577 21.97 6.18 19.60
C GLY A 577 22.26 6.98 18.31
N HIS A 578 21.35 6.93 17.33
CA HIS A 578 21.46 7.58 16.02
C HIS A 578 20.34 8.60 15.76
N PHE A 579 19.76 9.19 16.80
CA PHE A 579 18.77 10.26 16.67
C PHE A 579 19.09 11.44 17.58
N ALA A 580 18.51 12.60 17.29
CA ALA A 580 18.66 13.79 18.10
C ALA A 580 17.64 13.81 19.24
N THR A 581 18.09 13.61 20.48
CA THR A 581 17.24 13.58 21.67
C THR A 581 16.62 14.93 22.03
N ASN A 582 17.21 16.03 21.54
CA ASN A 582 16.74 17.40 21.80
C ASN A 582 15.88 17.96 20.66
N TYR A 583 15.60 17.16 19.63
CA TYR A 583 14.73 17.54 18.54
C TYR A 583 13.28 17.20 18.89
N SER A 584 12.38 18.15 18.68
CA SER A 584 10.95 17.96 18.92
C SER A 584 10.32 17.15 17.79
N GLY A 585 9.71 16.01 18.13
CA GLY A 585 8.89 15.22 17.21
C GLY A 585 7.59 15.93 16.80
N TYR A 586 6.61 15.17 16.34
CA TYR A 586 5.32 15.72 15.92
C TYR A 586 4.57 16.38 17.09
N ASP A 587 4.32 17.69 16.96
CA ASP A 587 3.52 18.51 17.87
C ASP A 587 3.25 19.84 17.16
N LEU A 588 1.99 20.06 16.75
CA LEU A 588 1.59 21.24 15.98
C LEU A 588 1.68 22.55 16.78
N SER A 589 1.84 22.49 18.10
CA SER A 589 2.08 23.69 18.92
C SER A 589 3.52 24.20 18.80
N ILE A 590 4.45 23.33 18.38
CA ILE A 590 5.86 23.65 18.20
C ILE A 590 6.07 24.12 16.76
N ALA A 591 6.64 25.31 16.59
CA ALA A 591 6.97 25.87 15.29
C ALA A 591 8.04 25.03 14.55
N ASP A 592 7.91 24.84 13.24
CA ASP A 592 8.97 24.21 12.43
C ASP A 592 10.21 25.10 12.38
N THR A 593 10.05 26.43 12.48
CA THR A 593 11.20 27.34 12.67
C THR A 593 11.93 27.09 14.00
N THR A 594 11.26 26.53 15.02
CA THR A 594 11.91 26.05 16.25
C THR A 594 12.62 24.72 16.02
N ARG A 595 12.00 23.77 15.32
CA ARG A 595 12.64 22.51 14.92
C ARG A 595 13.91 22.75 14.09
N PHE A 596 13.86 23.69 13.13
CA PHE A 596 15.04 24.16 12.40
C PHE A 596 16.14 24.65 13.34
N ARG A 597 15.82 25.48 14.35
CA ARG A 597 16.83 25.98 15.31
C ARG A 597 17.43 24.87 16.16
N GLN A 598 16.64 23.86 16.55
CA GLN A 598 17.13 22.68 17.28
C GLN A 598 18.08 21.86 16.41
N TRP A 599 17.69 21.54 15.16
CA TRP A 599 18.55 20.87 14.19
C TRP A 599 19.83 21.67 13.95
N LYS A 600 19.72 22.98 13.72
CA LYS A 600 20.86 23.87 13.45
C LYS A 600 21.88 23.82 14.58
N ALA A 601 21.44 23.87 15.84
CA ALA A 601 22.34 23.81 16.99
C ALA A 601 23.18 22.52 17.00
N ASP A 602 22.54 21.38 16.77
CA ASP A 602 23.21 20.07 16.67
C ASP A 602 24.11 19.98 15.42
N PHE A 603 23.64 20.47 14.28
CA PHE A 603 24.41 20.52 13.04
C PHE A 603 25.68 21.38 13.17
N ASP A 604 25.61 22.52 13.86
CA ASP A 604 26.78 23.37 14.13
C ASP A 604 27.84 22.64 14.97
N GLU A 605 27.42 21.82 15.92
CA GLU A 605 28.31 20.97 16.72
C GLU A 605 28.94 19.88 15.83
N LEU A 606 28.13 19.19 15.04
CA LEU A 606 28.60 18.16 14.11
C LEU A 606 29.60 18.70 13.08
N ILE A 607 29.39 19.93 12.58
CA ILE A 607 30.35 20.62 11.68
C ILE A 607 31.67 20.88 12.40
N LYS A 608 31.64 21.43 13.62
CA LYS A 608 32.86 21.71 14.41
C LYS A 608 33.66 20.44 14.72
N GLU A 609 32.97 19.34 14.95
CA GLU A 609 33.59 18.04 15.25
C GLU A 609 34.00 17.25 14.00
N GLY A 610 33.63 17.71 12.79
CA GLY A 610 33.85 16.96 11.56
C GLY A 610 33.06 15.64 11.50
N ARG A 611 31.88 15.61 12.12
CA ARG A 611 31.04 14.43 12.33
C ARG A 611 29.67 14.50 11.67
N VAL A 612 29.47 15.41 10.71
CA VAL A 612 28.21 15.47 9.93
C VAL A 612 27.92 14.09 9.33
N PRO A 613 26.73 13.50 9.60
CA PRO A 613 26.35 12.20 9.07
C PRO A 613 26.14 12.28 7.56
N GLN A 614 26.48 11.21 6.86
CA GLN A 614 26.25 11.10 5.41
C GLN A 614 24.76 11.06 5.05
N LEU A 615 23.92 10.51 5.93
CA LEU A 615 22.46 10.50 5.78
C LEU A 615 21.78 11.17 6.99
N THR A 616 21.07 12.26 6.75
CA THR A 616 20.22 12.92 7.74
C THR A 616 18.76 12.75 7.34
N THR A 617 17.92 12.22 8.22
CA THR A 617 16.45 12.20 8.05
C THR A 617 15.80 13.20 9.00
N LEU A 618 14.84 14.00 8.54
CA LEU A 618 14.24 15.08 9.35
C LEU A 618 12.75 15.26 9.05
N ARG A 619 11.94 15.54 10.08
CA ARG A 619 10.50 15.86 9.92
C ARG A 619 10.21 17.34 10.17
N PHE A 620 9.48 17.98 9.24
CA PHE A 620 8.82 19.29 9.45
C PHE A 620 7.32 19.11 9.25
N GLY A 621 6.55 19.12 10.33
CA GLY A 621 5.15 18.64 10.31
C GLY A 621 4.07 19.71 10.46
N ASN A 622 4.39 21.00 10.58
CA ASN A 622 3.36 22.00 10.81
C ASN A 622 2.50 22.28 9.58
N ASP A 623 2.93 21.88 8.39
CA ASP A 623 2.06 21.91 7.23
C ASP A 623 0.89 20.94 7.34
N HIS A 624 0.82 20.03 8.32
CA HIS A 624 -0.41 19.29 8.66
C HIS A 624 -1.55 20.27 9.04
N THR A 625 -1.26 21.24 9.92
CA THR A 625 -2.14 22.28 10.51
C THR A 625 -3.13 21.80 11.58
N GLU A 626 -3.65 22.73 12.40
CA GLU A 626 -4.75 22.45 13.35
C GLU A 626 -6.16 22.80 12.79
N GLY A 627 -6.28 22.88 11.46
CA GLY A 627 -7.50 23.33 10.80
C GLY A 627 -7.94 24.72 11.28
N MET A 628 -9.24 24.89 11.52
CA MET A 628 -9.82 26.15 12.00
C MET A 628 -10.03 26.17 13.53
N ARG A 629 -9.28 25.36 14.30
CA ARG A 629 -9.44 25.23 15.76
C ARG A 629 -9.35 26.58 16.47
N ALA A 630 -10.32 26.86 17.33
CA ALA A 630 -10.46 28.13 18.05
C ALA A 630 -9.18 28.51 18.81
N GLY A 631 -8.71 29.75 18.64
CA GLY A 631 -7.54 30.29 19.33
C GLY A 631 -6.19 29.66 18.93
N LYS A 632 -6.18 28.69 18.02
CA LYS A 632 -4.95 28.10 17.44
C LYS A 632 -4.50 28.87 16.22
N LYS A 633 -3.26 28.62 15.76
CA LYS A 633 -2.73 29.26 14.55
C LYS A 633 -3.62 28.94 13.35
N THR A 634 -3.78 29.90 12.45
CA THR A 634 -4.49 29.67 11.18
C THR A 634 -3.74 28.63 10.33
N PRO A 635 -4.42 27.91 9.41
CA PRO A 635 -3.71 27.04 8.47
C PRO A 635 -2.66 27.79 7.64
N TYR A 636 -2.93 29.06 7.29
CA TYR A 636 -1.95 29.92 6.63
C TYR A 636 -0.70 30.17 7.49
N ALA A 637 -0.86 30.47 8.78
CA ALA A 637 0.26 30.68 9.70
C ALA A 637 1.08 29.40 9.93
N HIS A 638 0.42 28.24 9.99
CA HIS A 638 1.06 26.93 10.08
C HIS A 638 1.90 26.60 8.85
N VAL A 639 1.30 26.67 7.65
CA VAL A 639 2.00 26.37 6.39
C VAL A 639 3.10 27.40 6.08
N ALA A 640 2.90 28.68 6.42
CA ALA A 640 3.94 29.69 6.26
C ALA A 640 5.13 29.52 7.23
N ASP A 641 4.89 28.99 8.44
CA ASP A 641 5.98 28.64 9.38
C ASP A 641 6.78 27.44 8.87
N ASN A 642 6.12 26.43 8.32
CA ASN A 642 6.75 25.30 7.65
C ASN A 642 7.57 25.75 6.42
N ASP A 643 7.00 26.59 5.53
CA ASP A 643 7.70 27.16 4.38
C ASP A 643 8.94 27.95 4.79
N LEU A 644 8.83 28.79 5.82
CA LEU A 644 9.95 29.55 6.34
C LEU A 644 11.03 28.64 6.90
N ALA A 645 10.66 27.57 7.63
CA ALA A 645 11.61 26.59 8.14
C ALA A 645 12.36 25.86 7.00
N VAL A 646 11.65 25.46 5.94
CA VAL A 646 12.26 24.88 4.72
C VAL A 646 13.22 25.87 4.08
N GLY A 647 12.82 27.13 3.91
CA GLY A 647 13.69 28.19 3.37
C GLY A 647 14.94 28.39 4.21
N MET A 648 14.80 28.54 5.53
CA MET A 648 15.90 28.69 6.48
C MET A 648 16.85 27.49 6.44
N PHE A 649 16.32 26.27 6.33
CA PHE A 649 17.09 25.04 6.24
C PHE A 649 17.96 25.00 4.98
N VAL A 650 17.35 25.25 3.82
CA VAL A 650 18.06 25.28 2.53
C VAL A 650 19.11 26.39 2.49
N ASP A 651 18.76 27.59 2.94
CA ASP A 651 19.67 28.72 3.05
C ASP A 651 20.89 28.35 3.91
N TYR A 652 20.64 27.84 5.11
CA TYR A 652 21.70 27.52 6.06
C TYR A 652 22.68 26.49 5.53
N ILE A 653 22.18 25.40 4.93
CA ILE A 653 23.02 24.37 4.31
C ILE A 653 23.80 24.95 3.13
N SER A 654 23.18 25.78 2.30
CA SER A 654 23.81 26.36 1.10
C SER A 654 24.98 27.30 1.40
N LYS A 655 25.07 27.80 2.63
CA LYS A 655 26.15 28.66 3.13
C LYS A 655 27.12 27.91 4.05
N SER A 656 26.89 26.62 4.28
CA SER A 656 27.72 25.78 5.13
C SER A 656 28.92 25.20 4.38
N PRO A 657 29.95 24.69 5.09
CA PRO A 657 31.09 24.00 4.47
C PRO A 657 30.73 22.76 3.64
N VAL A 658 29.57 22.13 3.90
CA VAL A 658 29.17 20.88 3.20
C VAL A 658 28.42 21.13 1.89
N TRP A 659 28.05 22.39 1.57
CA TRP A 659 27.21 22.72 0.40
C TRP A 659 27.73 22.11 -0.91
N LYS A 660 29.05 22.14 -1.11
CA LYS A 660 29.71 21.64 -2.34
C LYS A 660 29.60 20.14 -2.55
N GLU A 661 29.21 19.40 -1.50
CA GLU A 661 29.18 17.94 -1.46
C GLU A 661 27.85 17.42 -0.89
N CYS A 662 26.77 18.22 -0.93
CA CYS A 662 25.48 17.79 -0.39
C CYS A 662 24.30 17.93 -1.36
N VAL A 663 23.23 17.22 -1.03
CA VAL A 663 21.91 17.34 -1.65
C VAL A 663 20.83 17.31 -0.58
N ILE A 664 19.77 18.07 -0.79
CA ILE A 664 18.57 18.08 0.02
C ILE A 664 17.44 17.51 -0.82
N PHE A 665 16.73 16.54 -0.27
CA PHE A 665 15.51 15.94 -0.79
C PHE A 665 14.37 16.24 0.17
N ILE A 666 13.25 16.71 -0.35
CA ILE A 666 12.05 17.02 0.45
C ILE A 666 10.83 16.45 -0.27
N LEU A 667 9.96 15.75 0.45
CA LEU A 667 8.66 15.26 -0.01
C LEU A 667 7.64 15.27 1.12
N GLU A 668 6.37 15.11 0.76
CA GLU A 668 5.32 14.71 1.70
C GLU A 668 5.39 13.20 1.97
N ASP A 669 5.06 12.76 3.18
CA ASP A 669 4.92 11.35 3.53
C ASP A 669 3.85 10.63 2.70
N ASP A 670 2.73 11.33 2.47
CA ASP A 670 1.67 10.96 1.55
C ASP A 670 0.89 12.20 1.03
N ALA A 671 -0.08 11.99 0.16
CA ALA A 671 -0.93 13.04 -0.42
C ALA A 671 -2.32 13.15 0.25
N GLN A 672 -2.68 12.12 1.03
CA GLN A 672 -3.91 11.98 1.78
C GLN A 672 -5.14 12.36 0.96
N ASN A 673 -5.89 13.37 1.41
CA ASN A 673 -7.17 13.77 0.85
C ASN A 673 -7.16 15.17 0.23
N GLY A 674 -5.97 15.72 -0.05
CA GLY A 674 -5.86 16.93 -0.88
C GLY A 674 -6.36 16.66 -2.31
N PRO A 675 -7.07 17.58 -2.97
CA PRO A 675 -7.47 17.38 -4.36
C PRO A 675 -6.29 17.56 -5.31
N ASP A 676 -6.22 16.74 -6.34
CA ASP A 676 -5.30 16.88 -7.47
C ASP A 676 -6.00 16.48 -8.78
N HIS A 677 -5.76 17.25 -9.84
CA HIS A 677 -6.44 17.05 -11.12
C HIS A 677 -5.85 15.93 -11.97
N VAL A 678 -4.64 15.44 -11.65
CA VAL A 678 -3.94 14.37 -12.38
C VAL A 678 -4.10 13.03 -11.68
N ASP A 679 -3.74 12.97 -10.40
CA ASP A 679 -3.83 11.75 -9.58
C ASP A 679 -3.80 12.09 -8.09
N ALA A 680 -4.59 11.37 -7.29
CA ALA A 680 -4.66 11.57 -5.85
C ALA A 680 -3.31 11.35 -5.12
N HIS A 681 -2.34 10.65 -5.72
CA HIS A 681 -0.99 10.47 -5.14
C HIS A 681 -0.01 11.58 -5.52
N ARG A 682 -0.36 12.50 -6.41
CA ARG A 682 0.59 13.50 -6.90
C ARG A 682 0.86 14.56 -5.83
N SER A 683 2.13 14.79 -5.52
CA SER A 683 2.56 15.57 -4.35
C SER A 683 3.75 16.48 -4.70
N PRO A 684 3.93 17.63 -4.03
CA PRO A 684 5.13 18.43 -4.24
C PRO A 684 6.38 17.68 -3.75
N ALA A 685 7.47 17.83 -4.49
CA ALA A 685 8.78 17.34 -4.09
C ALA A 685 9.86 18.34 -4.52
N TYR A 686 10.96 18.36 -3.76
CA TYR A 686 12.03 19.33 -3.96
C TYR A 686 13.40 18.64 -3.91
N VAL A 687 14.27 19.01 -4.86
CA VAL A 687 15.66 18.53 -4.91
C VAL A 687 16.58 19.74 -5.03
N ILE A 688 17.50 19.90 -4.08
CA ILE A 688 18.34 21.08 -3.94
C ILE A 688 19.81 20.70 -3.76
N SER A 689 20.69 21.16 -4.65
CA SER A 689 22.14 20.90 -4.61
C SER A 689 22.87 21.81 -5.61
N PRO A 690 24.19 22.07 -5.48
CA PRO A 690 24.97 22.61 -6.58
C PRO A 690 24.88 21.76 -7.85
N TYR A 691 24.68 20.46 -7.68
CA TYR A 691 24.60 19.49 -8.77
C TYR A 691 23.21 19.34 -9.39
N VAL A 692 22.21 20.08 -8.90
CA VAL A 692 20.86 20.07 -9.48
C VAL A 692 20.77 21.15 -10.56
N LYS A 693 20.10 20.83 -11.67
CA LYS A 693 19.85 21.78 -12.76
C LYS A 693 19.09 23.00 -12.24
N ARG A 694 19.46 24.18 -12.75
CA ARG A 694 18.81 25.44 -12.43
C ARG A 694 17.73 25.76 -13.45
N LYS A 695 16.60 26.32 -13.00
CA LYS A 695 15.49 26.80 -13.84
C LYS A 695 15.00 25.73 -14.83
N TYR A 696 14.87 24.50 -14.37
CA TYR A 696 14.52 23.34 -15.20
C TYR A 696 13.18 22.75 -14.78
N VAL A 697 12.33 22.36 -15.74
CA VAL A 697 11.09 21.63 -15.46
C VAL A 697 11.30 20.19 -15.87
N ASP A 698 11.14 19.25 -14.93
CA ASP A 698 11.26 17.82 -15.20
C ASP A 698 9.89 17.14 -15.15
N HIS A 699 9.35 16.84 -16.33
CA HIS A 699 8.07 16.12 -16.49
C HIS A 699 8.20 14.59 -16.30
N THR A 700 9.37 14.11 -15.90
CA THR A 700 9.60 12.70 -15.66
C THR A 700 8.77 12.23 -14.47
N MET A 701 8.07 11.10 -14.64
CA MET A 701 7.38 10.45 -13.54
C MET A 701 8.39 9.89 -12.54
N TYR A 702 8.36 10.41 -11.31
CA TYR A 702 9.11 9.90 -10.17
C TYR A 702 8.15 9.51 -9.05
N SER A 703 8.63 8.67 -8.13
CA SER A 703 7.91 8.36 -6.91
C SER A 703 8.79 8.45 -5.67
N THR A 704 8.20 8.27 -4.48
CA THR A 704 8.92 8.10 -3.20
C THR A 704 10.07 7.08 -3.36
N SER A 705 9.78 5.91 -3.93
CA SER A 705 10.80 4.88 -4.21
C SER A 705 11.89 5.34 -5.18
N GLY A 706 11.58 6.22 -6.14
CA GLY A 706 12.56 6.81 -7.06
C GLY A 706 13.51 7.79 -6.36
N MET A 707 13.02 8.54 -5.38
CA MET A 707 13.83 9.40 -4.53
C MET A 707 14.76 8.58 -3.64
N LEU A 708 14.24 7.53 -3.00
CA LEU A 708 15.04 6.58 -2.22
C LEU A 708 16.11 5.90 -3.07
N ARG A 709 15.75 5.45 -4.28
CA ARG A 709 16.73 4.87 -5.22
C ARG A 709 17.85 5.85 -5.58
N THR A 710 17.54 7.13 -5.67
CA THR A 710 18.53 8.18 -5.92
C THR A 710 19.49 8.35 -4.74
N ILE A 711 18.95 8.37 -3.51
CA ILE A 711 19.72 8.44 -2.27
C ILE A 711 20.67 7.24 -2.15
N GLU A 712 20.17 6.04 -2.43
CA GLU A 712 20.96 4.81 -2.40
C GLU A 712 22.12 4.84 -3.38
N LEU A 713 21.88 5.24 -4.63
CA LEU A 713 22.93 5.30 -5.65
C LEU A 713 24.02 6.30 -5.27
N ILE A 714 23.65 7.49 -4.77
CA ILE A 714 24.61 8.52 -4.33
C ILE A 714 25.50 7.98 -3.19
N LEU A 715 24.90 7.27 -2.22
CA LEU A 715 25.62 6.73 -1.06
C LEU A 715 26.23 5.34 -1.32
N GLY A 716 26.10 4.79 -2.52
CA GLY A 716 26.61 3.46 -2.87
C GLY A 716 25.89 2.30 -2.16
N MET A 717 24.66 2.50 -1.72
CA MET A 717 23.82 1.48 -1.09
C MET A 717 23.06 0.64 -2.13
N LYS A 718 22.79 -0.61 -1.79
CA LYS A 718 21.87 -1.48 -2.54
C LYS A 718 20.41 -1.13 -2.24
N PRO A 719 19.48 -1.43 -3.16
CA PRO A 719 18.06 -1.26 -2.90
C PRO A 719 17.59 -2.12 -1.72
N MET A 720 16.66 -1.58 -0.93
CA MET A 720 16.04 -2.27 0.20
C MET A 720 15.00 -3.28 -0.27
N THR A 721 14.25 -2.97 -1.33
CA THR A 721 13.12 -3.77 -1.81
C THR A 721 13.18 -3.91 -3.33
N GLN A 722 12.14 -4.47 -3.94
CA GLN A 722 12.06 -4.48 -5.40
C GLN A 722 11.51 -3.17 -5.96
N PHE A 723 10.89 -2.31 -5.12
CA PHE A 723 10.29 -1.07 -5.57
C PHE A 723 11.35 -0.01 -5.87
N ASP A 724 12.26 0.26 -4.95
CA ASP A 724 13.44 1.10 -5.17
C ASP A 724 14.37 0.50 -6.23
N ALA A 725 14.56 -0.83 -6.27
CA ALA A 725 15.29 -1.49 -7.35
C ALA A 725 14.65 -1.26 -8.73
N ALA A 726 13.31 -1.23 -8.82
CA ALA A 726 12.58 -0.99 -10.07
C ALA A 726 12.53 0.50 -10.45
N ALA A 727 12.55 1.37 -9.44
CA ALA A 727 12.24 2.77 -9.56
C ALA A 727 13.26 3.53 -10.43
N LYS A 728 12.76 4.58 -11.06
CA LYS A 728 13.56 5.48 -11.86
C LYS A 728 14.29 6.47 -10.94
N PRO A 729 15.63 6.49 -10.91
CA PRO A 729 16.35 7.51 -10.15
C PRO A 729 16.22 8.88 -10.81
N MET A 730 16.35 9.94 -10.02
CA MET A 730 16.09 11.33 -10.40
C MET A 730 17.24 11.98 -11.18
N TRP A 731 18.07 11.18 -11.87
CA TRP A 731 19.30 11.63 -12.54
C TRP A 731 19.09 12.78 -13.54
N ARG A 732 17.90 12.89 -14.15
CA ARG A 732 17.59 13.98 -15.10
C ARG A 732 17.51 15.35 -14.43
N ALA A 733 17.24 15.41 -13.13
CA ALA A 733 17.29 16.63 -12.34
C ALA A 733 18.73 17.10 -12.05
N PHE A 734 19.73 16.24 -12.26
CA PHE A 734 21.14 16.52 -11.94
C PHE A 734 21.96 16.91 -13.18
N THR A 735 23.07 17.60 -12.93
CA THR A 735 24.06 18.04 -13.91
C THR A 735 25.46 17.81 -13.37
N ASN A 736 26.40 17.45 -14.24
CA ASN A 736 27.82 17.30 -13.89
C ASN A 736 28.58 18.64 -13.77
N THR A 737 27.90 19.76 -14.03
CA THR A 737 28.47 21.11 -13.94
C THR A 737 27.84 21.82 -12.73
N PRO A 738 28.50 21.82 -11.56
CA PRO A 738 27.90 22.35 -10.34
C PRO A 738 27.76 23.88 -10.36
N ASP A 739 26.65 24.38 -9.84
CA ASP A 739 26.41 25.80 -9.54
C ASP A 739 26.38 26.02 -8.03
N TYR A 740 27.50 26.52 -7.50
CA TYR A 740 27.69 26.77 -6.06
C TYR A 740 26.97 28.01 -5.54
N THR A 741 26.15 28.69 -6.34
CA THR A 741 25.32 29.81 -5.88
C THR A 741 24.48 29.38 -4.67
N ALA A 742 24.68 30.08 -3.56
CA ALA A 742 23.95 29.86 -2.33
C ALA A 742 22.47 30.26 -2.49
N PHE A 743 21.63 29.76 -1.61
CA PHE A 743 20.23 30.11 -1.51
C PHE A 743 20.04 31.22 -0.46
N ASP A 744 19.19 32.18 -0.76
CA ASP A 744 18.75 33.20 0.19
C ASP A 744 17.26 32.99 0.44
N HIS A 745 16.91 32.62 1.67
CA HIS A 745 15.50 32.44 2.01
C HIS A 745 14.75 33.77 2.01
N LEU A 746 13.45 33.70 1.73
CA LEU A 746 12.53 34.81 1.78
C LEU A 746 11.85 34.86 3.14
N PRO A 747 11.55 36.06 3.68
CA PRO A 747 10.72 36.18 4.87
C PRO A 747 9.31 35.66 4.59
N ALA A 748 8.59 35.27 5.66
CA ALA A 748 7.17 34.98 5.54
C ALA A 748 6.40 36.24 5.11
N ASN A 749 5.47 36.07 4.17
CA ASN A 749 4.61 37.16 3.66
C ASN A 749 3.30 37.31 4.47
N VAL A 750 3.10 36.48 5.49
CA VAL A 750 1.92 36.45 6.36
C VAL A 750 2.33 36.42 7.83
N ASP A 751 1.40 36.78 8.71
CA ASP A 751 1.63 36.75 10.15
C ASP A 751 1.63 35.31 10.69
N LEU A 752 2.80 34.82 11.11
CA LEU A 752 2.99 33.48 11.67
C LEU A 752 2.32 33.28 13.04
N THR A 753 1.84 34.36 13.65
CA THR A 753 1.12 34.35 14.92
C THR A 753 -0.39 34.52 14.76
N GLU A 754 -0.88 34.66 13.52
CA GLU A 754 -2.30 34.77 13.22
C GLU A 754 -3.07 33.57 13.79
N ARG A 755 -4.18 33.85 14.47
CA ARG A 755 -5.00 32.83 15.13
C ARG A 755 -6.39 32.77 14.52
N ASN A 756 -6.92 31.55 14.47
CA ASN A 756 -8.31 31.30 14.13
C ASN A 756 -9.25 32.01 15.12
N PRO A 757 -10.43 32.48 14.67
CA PRO A 757 -11.42 33.07 15.54
C PRO A 757 -11.80 32.16 16.72
N GLU A 758 -12.04 32.77 17.89
CA GLU A 758 -12.49 32.06 19.11
C GLU A 758 -13.89 31.42 18.96
N SER A 759 -14.66 31.81 17.94
CA SER A 759 -16.01 31.32 17.69
C SER A 759 -16.32 31.20 16.20
N GLY A 760 -17.30 30.36 15.86
CA GLY A 760 -17.69 30.08 14.48
C GLY A 760 -17.94 28.58 14.26
N LYS A 761 -18.66 28.24 13.18
CA LYS A 761 -19.04 26.84 12.88
C LYS A 761 -17.82 25.92 12.75
N LEU A 762 -16.81 26.34 11.99
CA LEU A 762 -15.60 25.56 11.75
C LEU A 762 -14.70 25.47 12.99
N ALA A 763 -14.63 26.53 13.79
CA ALA A 763 -13.90 26.54 15.05
C ALA A 763 -14.53 25.58 16.07
N GLN A 764 -15.85 25.58 16.19
CA GLN A 764 -16.58 24.64 17.04
C GLN A 764 -16.45 23.19 16.56
N LEU A 765 -16.36 22.96 15.24
CA LEU A 765 -16.17 21.63 14.68
C LEU A 765 -14.74 21.12 14.97
N SER A 766 -13.73 21.93 14.66
CA SER A 766 -12.31 21.60 14.84
C SER A 766 -11.95 21.32 16.30
N SER A 767 -12.56 22.04 17.25
CA SER A 767 -12.34 21.85 18.69
C SER A 767 -12.85 20.51 19.24
N LYS A 768 -13.58 19.71 18.46
CA LYS A 768 -14.07 18.37 18.85
C LYS A 768 -13.10 17.24 18.51
N PHE A 769 -12.02 17.53 17.79
CA PHE A 769 -11.08 16.51 17.32
C PHE A 769 -9.81 16.47 18.15
N ASP A 770 -9.15 15.33 18.10
CA ASP A 770 -7.84 15.11 18.69
C ASP A 770 -6.76 15.52 17.68
N TRP A 771 -5.83 16.34 18.12
CA TRP A 771 -4.74 16.90 17.32
C TRP A 771 -3.37 16.51 17.91
N SER A 772 -3.35 15.62 18.92
CA SER A 772 -2.13 15.22 19.62
C SER A 772 -1.28 14.21 18.84
N LYS A 773 -1.85 13.61 17.79
CA LYS A 773 -1.19 12.68 16.88
C LYS A 773 -1.58 13.02 15.44
N GLU A 774 -0.66 12.83 14.51
CA GLU A 774 -0.92 12.88 13.07
C GLU A 774 -2.15 12.04 12.71
N ASP A 775 -2.98 12.57 11.81
CA ASP A 775 -4.17 11.90 11.27
C ASP A 775 -5.20 11.37 12.26
N ALA A 776 -5.16 11.80 13.52
CA ALA A 776 -6.20 11.49 14.49
C ALA A 776 -7.55 12.17 14.14
N VAL A 777 -7.49 13.22 13.32
CA VAL A 777 -8.66 13.90 12.75
C VAL A 777 -9.08 13.21 11.45
N PRO A 778 -10.36 12.85 11.25
CA PRO A 778 -10.80 12.28 9.99
C PRO A 778 -10.56 13.22 8.81
N ASP A 779 -9.77 12.75 7.84
CA ASP A 779 -9.20 13.51 6.73
C ASP A 779 -10.26 14.21 5.86
N LEU A 780 -11.41 13.55 5.67
CA LEU A 780 -12.56 14.10 4.97
C LEU A 780 -13.07 15.40 5.62
N ILE A 781 -13.25 15.35 6.94
CA ILE A 781 -13.72 16.50 7.71
C ILE A 781 -12.62 17.54 7.82
N PHE A 782 -11.37 17.11 7.93
CA PHE A 782 -10.23 17.99 8.01
C PHE A 782 -10.08 18.87 6.76
N ASN A 783 -10.12 18.26 5.56
CA ASN A 783 -10.07 19.01 4.32
C ASN A 783 -11.29 19.92 4.11
N GLU A 784 -12.48 19.52 4.58
CA GLU A 784 -13.66 20.41 4.57
C GLU A 784 -13.40 21.68 5.41
N ILE A 785 -12.84 21.51 6.61
CA ILE A 785 -12.49 22.61 7.51
C ILE A 785 -11.49 23.55 6.85
N LEU A 786 -10.45 23.00 6.19
CA LEU A 786 -9.44 23.79 5.50
C LEU A 786 -10.05 24.56 4.33
N TRP A 787 -10.80 23.90 3.45
CA TRP A 787 -11.35 24.56 2.28
C TRP A 787 -12.29 25.73 2.65
N GLN A 788 -13.29 25.46 3.49
CA GLN A 788 -14.24 26.49 3.92
C GLN A 788 -13.54 27.60 4.71
N GLY A 789 -12.53 27.25 5.52
CA GLY A 789 -11.77 28.21 6.31
C GLY A 789 -10.91 29.15 5.47
N LEU A 790 -10.35 28.66 4.37
CA LEU A 790 -9.36 29.38 3.56
C LEU A 790 -9.94 30.11 2.35
N LYS A 791 -10.97 29.54 1.71
CA LYS A 791 -11.60 30.12 0.50
C LYS A 791 -12.95 30.77 0.79
N GLY A 792 -13.59 30.49 1.94
CA GLY A 792 -14.90 31.04 2.31
C GLY A 792 -16.08 30.53 1.47
N GLU A 793 -15.80 29.70 0.46
CA GLU A 793 -16.75 29.12 -0.47
C GLU A 793 -16.60 27.60 -0.51
N SER A 794 -17.39 26.93 -1.34
CA SER A 794 -17.26 25.50 -1.52
C SER A 794 -16.10 25.10 -2.42
N ALA A 795 -15.58 23.88 -2.25
CA ALA A 795 -14.53 23.35 -3.10
C ALA A 795 -15.01 23.26 -4.55
N PRO A 796 -14.30 23.88 -5.53
CA PRO A 796 -14.63 23.73 -6.92
C PRO A 796 -14.34 22.29 -7.35
N SER A 797 -15.17 21.75 -8.25
CA SER A 797 -14.80 20.55 -8.99
C SER A 797 -13.80 20.95 -10.08
N PRO A 798 -12.56 20.44 -10.07
CA PRO A 798 -11.57 20.72 -11.08
C PRO A 798 -11.84 19.91 -12.35
N THR A 799 -11.16 20.33 -13.41
CA THR A 799 -11.28 19.80 -14.76
C THR A 799 -10.63 18.41 -14.87
N ARG A 800 -11.33 17.46 -15.50
CA ARG A 800 -10.85 16.07 -15.61
C ARG A 800 -9.67 15.97 -16.57
N ALA A 801 -8.51 15.48 -16.10
CA ALA A 801 -7.51 14.84 -16.94
C ALA A 801 -7.57 13.32 -16.70
N ALA A 802 -7.66 12.53 -17.78
CA ALA A 802 -7.54 11.08 -17.66
C ALA A 802 -6.06 10.72 -17.50
N PHE A 803 -5.72 9.92 -16.49
CA PHE A 803 -4.38 9.32 -16.36
C PHE A 803 -4.01 8.57 -17.65
N LEU A 804 -2.71 8.49 -17.91
CA LEU A 804 -2.09 8.04 -19.16
C LEU A 804 -2.71 6.73 -19.69
N LYS A 805 -3.62 6.80 -20.66
CA LYS A 805 -3.88 5.66 -21.56
C LYS A 805 -2.61 5.47 -22.38
N VAL A 806 -1.84 4.44 -22.05
CA VAL A 806 -0.58 4.09 -22.76
C VAL A 806 -0.81 3.86 -24.27
N ASN A 807 -2.07 3.65 -24.68
CA ASN A 807 -2.49 3.61 -26.07
C ASN A 807 -3.05 4.97 -26.56
N SER A 808 -2.16 5.91 -26.83
CA SER A 808 -2.36 6.89 -27.89
C SER A 808 -1.22 6.75 -28.89
N LYS A 809 -1.26 5.68 -29.69
CA LYS A 809 -0.46 5.66 -30.91
C LYS A 809 -1.04 6.70 -31.86
N LYS A 810 -0.20 7.69 -32.19
CA LYS A 810 -0.21 8.38 -33.49
C LYS A 810 -0.43 7.34 -34.60
N GLU A 811 -1.49 7.53 -35.36
CA GLU A 811 -1.61 7.15 -36.77
C GLU A 811 -2.91 7.78 -37.27
N GLU A 812 -2.76 8.92 -37.96
CA GLU A 812 -3.51 9.25 -39.17
C GLU A 812 -2.63 10.26 -39.90
N ASP A 813 -1.73 9.71 -40.72
CA ASP A 813 -1.46 10.30 -42.03
C ASP A 813 -2.78 10.26 -42.81
N ASP A 814 -3.20 11.39 -43.37
CA ASP A 814 -3.79 11.47 -44.72
C ASP A 814 -3.82 12.94 -45.18
N ASP A 815 -3.22 13.15 -46.36
CA ASP A 815 -3.12 14.34 -47.25
C ASP A 815 -2.19 15.53 -46.92
#